data_AF-A0A971UFN5-F1
#
_entry.id   AF-A0A971UFN5-F1
#
_cell.length_a   1.000
_cell.length_b   1.000
_cell.length_c   1.000
_cell.angle_alpha   90.00
_cell.angle_beta   90.00
_cell.angle_gamma   90.00
#
_symmetry.space_group_name_H-M   'P 1'
#
loop_
_entity.id
_entity.type
_entity.pdbx_description
1 polymer ?
#
loop_
_entity_poly.entity_id
_entity_poly.type
_entity_poly.pdbx_seq_one_letter_code
_entity_poly.pdbx_strand_id
1 'polypeptide(L)'
;MLRQMLQVFAVWVALATCGWASDVGNRLTYLDSPIDPYYVNLAFPRLITPQWVGEEGVEAVVVLAIDDLSSERMELYETFLRPILARLQQSGEGAGMSAMTNLVDPHAPQLTRWLSAGMSIETHTASHPCPLLQGAQLQQAKATFDKSVDQIASIPDYHPVAFRMPCCDSMSSVSPRFFAEIFNRTTPEGRFLRLDSSVFQVFTAADPDLPRECVVDEEGRKRFAKYVPADKQMVNLVENYPYPYVIGRMCWEFPSLMPSDWDAYHYVIGRLGRDYPLLTPDDWDALRLQGMCNPETVRDMQRAIDAAVAKQGVFSLCFHPHGWIQNTQIIQLIDHAERQHGGKVKFLSFRAVVQRLTQNLLGGHPLRNAAGGDNGVRLLDVDNDGFLDVVVGNDQARITRRWDPASRQWQETAFPVQLVTGDSQGQAVETGVRFGVLRPDGQASVLVRAEQQGVWHFADGHWTPADTLVPPDPTSVAGRDLGVRLRDLDLDGICELIVAAPDQSAVYRLADAGWERLPWTLPSGLALVDSEGQDRGLRFVDLEGDGHSDLVFSGPDRSAVYAFASLQDGWARRLLDVPRTDAAALPMIVRADGSNNGVWFRHCDMWLQNEDTGGATPFHVDHRRLLGQPPAPEPEPTPAASR
;
A
#
# COMPACT_ATOMS: atom_id res chain seq x y z
N MET A 1 -55.09 -7.71 2.86
CA MET A 1 -54.34 -6.51 2.43
C MET A 1 -53.07 -6.26 3.25
N LEU A 2 -53.10 -6.33 4.59
CA LEU A 2 -51.89 -6.12 5.41
C LEU A 2 -50.77 -7.17 5.24
N ARG A 3 -51.11 -8.44 4.93
CA ARG A 3 -50.13 -9.51 4.64
C ARG A 3 -49.47 -9.42 3.26
N GLN A 4 -50.10 -8.77 2.28
CA GLN A 4 -49.50 -8.56 0.95
C GLN A 4 -48.60 -7.32 0.91
N MET A 5 -48.84 -6.32 1.77
CA MET A 5 -47.93 -5.16 1.89
C MET A 5 -46.62 -5.51 2.61
N LEU A 6 -46.63 -6.47 3.54
CA LEU A 6 -45.41 -6.95 4.23
C LEU A 6 -44.49 -7.79 3.34
N GLN A 7 -45.02 -8.50 2.33
CA GLN A 7 -44.20 -9.23 1.35
C GLN A 7 -43.59 -8.31 0.30
N VAL A 8 -44.26 -7.21 -0.08
CA VAL A 8 -43.68 -6.24 -1.02
C VAL A 8 -42.60 -5.37 -0.35
N PHE A 9 -42.69 -5.11 0.96
CA PHE A 9 -41.62 -4.42 1.70
C PHE A 9 -40.39 -5.31 1.93
N ALA A 10 -40.57 -6.62 2.13
CA ALA A 10 -39.46 -7.57 2.25
C ALA A 10 -38.72 -7.80 0.91
N VAL A 11 -39.42 -7.69 -0.23
CA VAL A 11 -38.81 -7.81 -1.57
C VAL A 11 -38.07 -6.54 -1.99
N TRP A 12 -38.44 -5.36 -1.46
CA TRP A 12 -37.69 -4.11 -1.72
C TRP A 12 -36.49 -3.88 -0.79
N VAL A 13 -36.45 -4.54 0.37
CA VAL A 13 -35.23 -4.58 1.23
C VAL A 13 -34.22 -5.62 0.74
N ALA A 14 -34.65 -6.61 -0.06
CA ALA A 14 -33.76 -7.60 -0.68
C ALA A 14 -33.28 -7.23 -2.10
N LEU A 15 -33.74 -6.11 -2.67
CA LEU A 15 -33.38 -5.65 -4.04
C LEU A 15 -32.73 -4.25 -4.05
N ALA A 16 -32.28 -3.77 -2.90
CA ALA A 16 -31.47 -2.54 -2.75
C ALA A 16 -30.05 -2.82 -2.23
N THR A 17 -29.56 -4.04 -2.37
CA THR A 17 -28.15 -4.44 -2.17
C THR A 17 -27.56 -4.99 -3.46
N CYS A 18 -27.68 -4.24 -4.56
CA CYS A 18 -26.70 -4.30 -5.66
C CYS A 18 -25.63 -3.22 -5.46
N GLY A 19 -25.27 -2.96 -4.20
CA GLY A 19 -24.01 -2.29 -3.86
C GLY A 19 -23.01 -3.39 -3.60
N TRP A 20 -22.04 -3.55 -4.49
CA TRP A 20 -20.75 -4.21 -4.26
C TRP A 20 -20.81 -5.25 -3.14
N ALA A 21 -21.26 -6.48 -3.45
CA ALA A 21 -20.95 -7.58 -2.56
C ALA A 21 -19.42 -7.58 -2.47
N SER A 22 -18.87 -7.23 -1.31
CA SER A 22 -17.43 -7.30 -1.07
C SER A 22 -16.99 -8.68 -1.48
N ASP A 23 -15.96 -8.79 -2.32
CA ASP A 23 -15.38 -10.07 -2.72
C ASP A 23 -14.81 -10.78 -1.48
N VAL A 24 -15.68 -11.51 -0.78
CA VAL A 24 -15.36 -12.16 0.50
C VAL A 24 -14.30 -13.24 0.27
N GLY A 25 -14.42 -14.00 -0.83
CA GLY A 25 -13.53 -15.10 -1.15
C GLY A 25 -12.10 -14.64 -1.42
N ASN A 26 -11.90 -13.56 -2.20
CA ASN A 26 -10.56 -13.08 -2.56
C ASN A 26 -9.96 -12.05 -1.59
N ARG A 27 -10.64 -11.70 -0.49
CA ARG A 27 -10.19 -10.66 0.46
C ARG A 27 -8.79 -10.89 1.05
N LEU A 28 -8.28 -12.13 1.03
CA LEU A 28 -6.96 -12.50 1.58
C LEU A 28 -5.86 -12.70 0.51
N THR A 29 -6.19 -12.55 -0.77
CA THR A 29 -5.26 -12.86 -1.88
C THR A 29 -4.00 -11.97 -1.90
N TYR A 30 -4.06 -10.77 -1.34
CA TYR A 30 -2.92 -9.84 -1.24
C TYR A 30 -1.75 -10.41 -0.43
N LEU A 31 -1.97 -11.39 0.45
CA LEU A 31 -0.93 -12.01 1.27
C LEU A 31 0.08 -12.83 0.45
N ASP A 32 -0.37 -13.37 -0.69
CA ASP A 32 0.40 -14.23 -1.60
C ASP A 32 0.58 -13.61 -3.00
N SER A 33 0.12 -12.37 -3.17
CA SER A 33 0.30 -11.59 -4.38
C SER A 33 1.75 -11.07 -4.49
N PRO A 34 2.26 -10.92 -5.71
CA PRO A 34 3.49 -10.15 -5.96
C PRO A 34 3.41 -8.75 -5.38
N ILE A 35 4.57 -8.11 -5.15
CA ILE A 35 4.63 -6.77 -4.56
C ILE A 35 3.82 -5.78 -5.39
N ASP A 36 2.80 -5.20 -4.75
CA ASP A 36 1.97 -4.11 -5.26
C ASP A 36 1.79 -3.10 -4.11
N PRO A 37 2.18 -1.84 -4.26
CA PRO A 37 1.98 -0.84 -3.21
C PRO A 37 0.56 -0.21 -3.21
N TYR A 38 -0.33 -0.60 -4.13
CA TYR A 38 -1.63 0.05 -4.36
C TYR A 38 -2.85 -0.86 -4.15
N TYR A 39 -2.69 -2.03 -3.52
CA TYR A 39 -3.78 -3.01 -3.37
C TYR A 39 -4.90 -2.57 -2.40
N VAL A 40 -4.63 -1.64 -1.50
CA VAL A 40 -5.62 -1.15 -0.51
C VAL A 40 -6.61 -0.18 -1.13
N ASN A 41 -7.85 -0.22 -0.65
CA ASN A 41 -8.95 0.61 -1.12
C ASN A 41 -10.02 0.76 -0.03
N LEU A 42 -11.11 1.47 -0.31
CA LEU A 42 -12.20 1.75 0.65
C LEU A 42 -12.80 0.47 1.29
N ALA A 43 -12.82 -0.65 0.58
CA ALA A 43 -13.37 -1.92 1.07
C ALA A 43 -12.35 -2.78 1.85
N PHE A 44 -11.07 -2.40 1.87
CA PHE A 44 -10.04 -3.15 2.59
C PHE A 44 -10.21 -2.98 4.11
N PRO A 45 -9.95 -4.03 4.92
CA PRO A 45 -10.08 -3.95 6.38
C PRO A 45 -9.21 -2.84 6.98
N ARG A 46 -9.74 -2.15 7.99
CA ARG A 46 -9.13 -0.94 8.55
C ARG A 46 -8.01 -1.29 9.52
N LEU A 47 -6.96 -0.47 9.55
CA LEU A 47 -5.96 -0.43 10.63
C LEU A 47 -6.03 0.90 11.36
N ILE A 48 -7.06 1.05 12.20
CA ILE A 48 -7.34 2.30 12.89
C ILE A 48 -6.27 2.62 13.94
N THR A 49 -6.06 3.90 14.22
CA THR A 49 -5.08 4.41 15.17
C THR A 49 -5.17 3.77 16.57
N PRO A 50 -6.38 3.55 17.16
CA PRO A 50 -6.51 2.82 18.42
C PRO A 50 -5.86 1.43 18.47
N GLN A 51 -5.74 0.74 17.33
CA GLN A 51 -5.12 -0.60 17.26
C GLN A 51 -3.62 -0.59 17.56
N TRP A 52 -2.93 0.51 17.27
CA TRP A 52 -1.47 0.54 17.27
C TRP A 52 -0.86 1.69 18.07
N VAL A 53 -1.62 2.76 18.35
CA VAL A 53 -1.06 3.95 19.02
C VAL A 53 -0.67 3.69 20.48
N GLY A 54 -1.40 2.79 21.16
CA GLY A 54 -1.14 2.39 22.55
C GLY A 54 -1.50 3.45 23.61
N GLU A 55 -2.30 4.45 23.24
CA GLU A 55 -2.78 5.51 24.14
C GLU A 55 -4.31 5.59 24.08
N GLU A 56 -4.96 5.50 25.24
CA GLU A 56 -6.42 5.61 25.33
C GLU A 56 -6.89 7.01 24.90
N GLY A 57 -7.99 7.07 24.14
CA GLY A 57 -8.59 8.33 23.69
C GLY A 57 -7.96 8.94 22.43
N VAL A 58 -6.79 8.46 21.99
CA VAL A 58 -6.20 8.89 20.71
C VAL A 58 -6.91 8.17 19.56
N GLU A 59 -7.49 8.96 18.66
CA GLU A 59 -8.25 8.49 17.50
C GLU A 59 -7.51 8.71 16.19
N ALA A 60 -6.59 9.66 16.09
CA ALA A 60 -5.79 9.87 14.88
C ALA A 60 -4.34 10.28 15.18
N VAL A 61 -3.44 9.96 14.26
CA VAL A 61 -2.04 10.39 14.30
C VAL A 61 -1.73 11.35 13.17
N VAL A 62 -1.07 12.45 13.51
CA VAL A 62 -0.51 13.42 12.58
C VAL A 62 1.02 13.24 12.55
N VAL A 63 1.58 13.09 11.36
CA VAL A 63 3.02 13.16 11.11
C VAL A 63 3.29 14.38 10.24
N LEU A 64 4.11 15.31 10.76
CA LEU A 64 4.63 16.44 9.99
C LEU A 64 6.03 16.05 9.49
N ALA A 65 6.21 15.93 8.17
CA ALA A 65 7.46 15.51 7.56
C ALA A 65 7.98 16.57 6.57
N ILE A 66 9.13 17.17 6.91
CA ILE A 66 9.81 18.15 6.07
C ILE A 66 10.83 17.47 5.15
N ASP A 67 10.78 17.75 3.85
CA ASP A 67 11.62 17.09 2.85
C ASP A 67 12.86 17.91 2.46
N ASP A 68 13.79 17.31 1.72
CA ASP A 68 15.02 17.93 1.17
C ASP A 68 16.09 18.42 2.17
N LEU A 69 16.09 17.93 3.41
CA LEU A 69 17.10 18.33 4.37
C LEU A 69 18.50 17.90 3.90
N SER A 70 19.46 18.83 3.90
CA SER A 70 20.86 18.56 3.59
C SER A 70 21.80 19.47 4.38
N SER A 71 23.09 19.10 4.47
CA SER A 71 24.14 19.90 5.15
C SER A 71 24.12 21.37 4.74
N GLU A 72 23.96 21.64 3.45
CA GLU A 72 24.05 22.99 2.89
C GLU A 72 22.85 23.87 3.28
N ARG A 73 21.74 23.25 3.68
CA ARG A 73 20.47 23.94 3.97
C ARG A 73 20.12 23.93 5.46
N MET A 74 20.93 23.35 6.34
CA MET A 74 20.56 23.15 7.75
C MET A 74 20.09 24.43 8.47
N GLU A 75 20.68 25.59 8.19
CA GLU A 75 20.26 26.86 8.81
C GLU A 75 18.90 27.37 8.32
N LEU A 76 18.58 27.15 7.03
CA LEU A 76 17.25 27.43 6.49
C LEU A 76 16.20 26.56 7.21
N TYR A 77 16.49 25.27 7.37
CA TYR A 77 15.61 24.32 8.05
C TYR A 77 15.46 24.67 9.53
N GLU A 78 16.56 25.01 10.22
CA GLU A 78 16.49 25.46 11.61
C GLU A 78 15.59 26.69 11.77
N THR A 79 15.74 27.69 10.90
CA THR A 79 14.91 28.91 10.94
C THR A 79 13.43 28.59 10.70
N PHE A 80 13.13 27.72 9.74
CA PHE A 80 11.77 27.32 9.42
C PHE A 80 11.13 26.50 10.56
N LEU A 81 11.87 25.51 11.07
CA LEU A 81 11.39 24.51 12.03
C LEU A 81 11.32 25.02 13.46
N ARG A 82 12.21 25.93 13.88
CA ARG A 82 12.29 26.36 15.28
C ARG A 82 10.94 26.81 15.89
N PRO A 83 10.12 27.65 15.24
CA PRO A 83 8.81 28.00 15.78
C PRO A 83 7.81 26.83 15.78
N ILE A 84 7.88 25.92 14.80
CA ILE A 84 7.02 24.72 14.74
C ILE A 84 7.35 23.78 15.89
N LEU A 85 8.64 23.48 16.11
CA LEU A 85 9.12 22.66 17.22
C LEU A 85 8.72 23.26 18.57
N ALA A 86 8.90 24.57 18.74
CA ALA A 86 8.50 25.26 19.97
C ALA A 86 7.00 25.17 20.24
N ARG A 87 6.16 25.17 19.18
CA ARG A 87 4.72 25.00 19.30
C ARG A 87 4.32 23.58 19.68
N LEU A 88 4.90 22.56 19.04
CA LEU A 88 4.61 21.15 19.32
C LEU A 88 4.99 20.76 20.75
N GLN A 89 6.11 21.28 21.24
CA GLN A 89 6.57 21.06 22.63
C GLN A 89 5.65 21.68 23.69
N GLN A 90 4.79 22.64 23.34
CA GLN A 90 3.78 23.17 24.28
C GLN A 90 2.61 22.20 24.49
N SER A 91 2.42 21.25 23.58
CA SER A 91 1.23 20.39 23.51
C SER A 91 1.46 18.96 23.93
N GLY A 92 2.71 18.55 24.17
CA GLY A 92 3.03 17.17 24.49
C GLY A 92 4.51 16.89 24.77
N GLU A 93 4.84 15.62 24.98
CA GLU A 93 6.17 15.12 25.33
C GLU A 93 7.10 14.99 24.11
N GLY A 94 7.32 16.09 23.39
CA GLY A 94 8.26 16.18 22.26
C GLY A 94 7.67 16.79 21.00
N ALA A 95 8.51 16.96 19.97
CA ALA A 95 8.11 17.60 18.72
C ALA A 95 7.24 16.72 17.82
N GLY A 96 7.37 15.39 17.85
CA GLY A 96 6.49 14.51 17.06
C GLY A 96 6.51 14.81 15.56
N MET A 97 7.70 15.03 14.98
CA MET A 97 7.87 15.33 13.55
C MET A 97 9.13 14.69 12.97
N SER A 98 9.25 14.66 11.65
CA SER A 98 10.37 14.01 10.94
C SER A 98 10.96 14.91 9.85
N ALA A 99 12.24 14.71 9.53
CA ALA A 99 12.87 15.31 8.36
C ALA A 99 13.38 14.23 7.40
N MET A 100 12.92 14.27 6.15
CA MET A 100 13.44 13.44 5.07
C MET A 100 14.73 14.08 4.55
N THR A 101 15.83 13.35 4.67
CA THR A 101 17.18 13.91 4.59
C THR A 101 17.97 13.27 3.46
N ASN A 102 18.61 14.09 2.64
CA ASN A 102 19.54 13.62 1.62
C ASN A 102 20.88 13.20 2.25
N LEU A 103 21.80 14.16 2.37
CA LEU A 103 23.10 14.00 3.04
C LEU A 103 23.32 15.15 4.02
N VAL A 104 23.76 14.81 5.23
CA VAL A 104 24.09 15.71 6.34
C VAL A 104 25.42 15.30 6.98
N ASP A 105 26.16 16.26 7.54
CA ASP A 105 27.25 15.93 8.45
C ASP A 105 26.67 15.23 9.69
N PRO A 106 26.99 13.95 9.95
CA PRO A 106 26.39 13.19 11.05
C PRO A 106 26.75 13.75 12.45
N HIS A 107 27.72 14.66 12.52
CA HIS A 107 28.13 15.33 13.75
C HIS A 107 27.67 16.79 13.84
N ALA A 108 26.84 17.25 12.90
CA ALA A 108 26.32 18.62 12.91
C ALA A 108 25.54 18.90 14.21
N PRO A 109 25.86 19.99 14.95
CA PRO A 109 25.20 20.31 16.22
C PRO A 109 23.68 20.49 16.14
N GLN A 110 23.17 20.89 14.98
CA GLN A 110 21.74 21.04 14.71
C GLN A 110 21.02 19.68 14.79
N LEU A 111 21.64 18.57 14.37
CA LEU A 111 21.06 17.23 14.49
C LEU A 111 20.82 16.88 15.95
N THR A 112 21.83 17.06 16.82
CA THR A 112 21.70 16.83 18.27
C THR A 112 20.55 17.65 18.86
N ARG A 113 20.41 18.91 18.44
CA ARG A 113 19.34 19.80 18.89
C ARG A 113 17.96 19.31 18.43
N TRP A 114 17.81 18.89 17.18
CA TRP A 114 16.55 18.38 16.65
C TRP A 114 16.16 17.04 17.27
N LEU A 115 17.11 16.11 17.39
CA LEU A 115 16.89 14.82 18.06
C LEU A 115 16.47 15.00 19.52
N SER A 116 17.13 15.91 20.24
CA SER A 116 16.75 16.24 21.64
C SER A 116 15.37 16.91 21.74
N ALA A 117 14.90 17.54 20.67
CA ALA A 117 13.54 18.09 20.61
C ALA A 117 12.48 17.02 20.28
N GLY A 118 12.87 15.77 19.98
CA GLY A 118 11.96 14.68 19.63
C GLY A 118 11.65 14.58 18.13
N MET A 119 12.44 15.25 17.28
CA MET A 119 12.38 15.08 15.82
C MET A 119 13.11 13.79 15.42
N SER A 120 12.66 13.11 14.37
CA SER A 120 13.44 12.04 13.73
C SER A 120 14.06 12.49 12.40
N ILE A 121 15.23 11.95 12.09
CA ILE A 121 15.98 12.16 10.85
C ILE A 121 15.84 10.90 10.00
N GLU A 122 15.20 11.01 8.84
CA GLU A 122 14.83 9.90 7.96
C GLU A 122 15.49 10.08 6.57
N THR A 123 15.36 9.11 5.69
CA THR A 123 16.16 9.04 4.46
C THR A 123 15.38 9.52 3.22
N HIS A 124 16.09 10.17 2.30
CA HIS A 124 15.50 10.77 1.09
C HIS A 124 16.40 10.63 -0.16
N THR A 125 17.23 9.58 -0.22
CA THR A 125 18.33 9.37 -1.20
C THR A 125 19.44 10.43 -1.12
N ALA A 126 20.65 10.06 -1.52
CA ALA A 126 21.81 10.94 -1.35
C ALA A 126 21.84 12.12 -2.33
N SER A 127 21.18 11.98 -3.49
CA SER A 127 21.29 12.94 -4.61
C SER A 127 19.96 13.48 -5.11
N HIS A 128 18.84 13.11 -4.48
CA HIS A 128 17.49 13.52 -4.86
C HIS A 128 17.17 13.39 -6.38
N PRO A 129 17.37 12.21 -7.00
CA PRO A 129 16.99 12.01 -8.41
C PRO A 129 15.47 11.98 -8.58
N CYS A 130 14.96 12.71 -9.58
CA CYS A 130 13.52 12.75 -9.88
C CYS A 130 13.24 12.34 -11.32
N PRO A 131 12.61 11.17 -11.57
CA PRO A 131 12.28 10.10 -10.60
C PRO A 131 13.54 9.33 -10.15
N LEU A 132 13.45 8.52 -9.10
CA LEU A 132 14.60 7.70 -8.65
C LEU A 132 15.01 6.65 -9.68
N LEU A 133 14.04 5.88 -10.18
CA LEU A 133 14.27 4.91 -11.23
C LEU A 133 14.26 5.65 -12.57
N GLN A 134 15.45 5.99 -13.08
CA GLN A 134 15.64 6.63 -14.38
C GLN A 134 16.97 6.29 -15.07
N GLY A 135 17.08 6.68 -16.34
CA GLY A 135 18.34 6.68 -17.08
C GLY A 135 18.97 5.30 -17.33
N ALA A 136 18.14 4.25 -17.37
CA ALA A 136 18.54 2.85 -17.55
C ALA A 136 19.59 2.34 -16.53
N GLN A 137 19.58 2.87 -15.31
CA GLN A 137 20.62 2.62 -14.30
C GLN A 137 20.05 2.24 -12.92
N LEU A 138 19.45 1.05 -12.78
CA LEU A 138 18.95 0.55 -11.49
C LEU A 138 20.04 0.58 -10.39
N GLN A 139 21.28 0.22 -10.74
CA GLN A 139 22.39 0.21 -9.78
C GLN A 139 22.71 1.61 -9.24
N GLN A 140 22.54 2.66 -10.05
CA GLN A 140 22.71 4.03 -9.59
C GLN A 140 21.59 4.45 -8.63
N ALA A 141 20.34 4.05 -8.93
CA ALA A 141 19.21 4.25 -8.03
C ALA A 141 19.43 3.55 -6.68
N LYS A 142 19.90 2.30 -6.69
CA LYS A 142 20.27 1.59 -5.46
C LYS A 142 21.43 2.27 -4.72
N ALA A 143 22.47 2.68 -5.42
CA ALA A 143 23.64 3.30 -4.80
C ALA A 143 23.30 4.62 -4.08
N THR A 144 22.44 5.46 -4.65
CA THR A 144 22.03 6.72 -4.00
C THR A 144 21.09 6.48 -2.81
N PHE A 145 20.25 5.44 -2.86
CA PHE A 145 19.44 4.98 -1.73
C PHE A 145 20.34 4.47 -0.59
N ASP A 146 21.18 3.47 -0.87
CA ASP A 146 22.08 2.84 0.10
C ASP A 146 22.97 3.88 0.78
N LYS A 147 23.57 4.79 0.00
CA LYS A 147 24.42 5.87 0.54
C LYS A 147 23.68 6.77 1.54
N SER A 148 22.40 7.08 1.29
CA SER A 148 21.60 7.88 2.23
C SER A 148 21.31 7.10 3.51
N VAL A 149 20.88 5.84 3.39
CA VAL A 149 20.62 4.97 4.55
C VAL A 149 21.87 4.85 5.41
N ASP A 150 23.01 4.53 4.80
CA ASP A 150 24.24 4.30 5.52
C ASP A 150 24.79 5.57 6.16
N GLN A 151 24.73 6.71 5.46
CA GLN A 151 25.18 7.96 6.01
C GLN A 151 24.28 8.45 7.16
N ILE A 152 22.95 8.36 7.04
CA ILE A 152 22.06 8.80 8.12
C ILE A 152 22.21 7.88 9.35
N ALA A 153 22.44 6.59 9.14
CA ALA A 153 22.76 5.64 10.21
C ALA A 153 24.15 5.84 10.86
N SER A 154 24.98 6.74 10.32
CA SER A 154 26.25 7.14 10.94
C SER A 154 26.12 8.27 11.98
N ILE A 155 24.92 8.84 12.14
CA ILE A 155 24.61 9.75 13.24
C ILE A 155 24.76 8.99 14.57
N PRO A 156 25.50 9.52 15.57
CA PRO A 156 25.73 8.83 16.83
C PRO A 156 24.43 8.41 17.54
N ASP A 157 24.39 7.16 18.02
CA ASP A 157 23.26 6.56 18.75
C ASP A 157 21.90 6.66 18.01
N TYR A 158 21.94 6.69 16.68
CA TYR A 158 20.76 6.91 15.84
C TYR A 158 20.65 5.90 14.70
N HIS A 159 19.42 5.48 14.43
CA HIS A 159 19.10 4.62 13.29
C HIS A 159 17.86 5.17 12.58
N PRO A 160 17.94 5.50 11.28
CA PRO A 160 16.76 5.87 10.51
C PRO A 160 15.83 4.68 10.37
N VAL A 161 14.53 4.94 10.26
CA VAL A 161 13.51 3.90 10.09
C VAL A 161 12.69 4.08 8.83
N ALA A 162 12.64 5.30 8.29
CA ALA A 162 11.76 5.67 7.21
C ALA A 162 12.49 6.17 5.96
N PHE A 163 11.81 6.00 4.83
CA PHE A 163 12.16 6.57 3.53
C PHE A 163 10.99 7.37 2.97
N ARG A 164 11.30 8.43 2.23
CA ARG A 164 10.39 9.01 1.25
C ARG A 164 11.09 9.10 -0.09
N MET A 165 10.39 8.70 -1.13
CA MET A 165 10.88 8.78 -2.50
C MET A 165 10.94 10.24 -2.97
N PRO A 166 12.09 10.71 -3.48
CA PRO A 166 12.19 12.01 -4.13
C PRO A 166 11.07 12.24 -5.16
N CYS A 167 10.46 13.43 -5.09
CA CYS A 167 9.42 13.86 -6.02
C CYS A 167 8.14 12.98 -6.08
N CYS A 168 7.88 12.10 -5.10
CA CYS A 168 6.66 11.27 -5.09
C CYS A 168 5.35 12.06 -4.99
N ASP A 169 5.42 13.30 -4.54
CA ASP A 169 4.34 14.27 -4.46
C ASP A 169 4.21 15.12 -5.75
N SER A 170 4.86 14.73 -6.85
CA SER A 170 4.88 15.53 -8.08
C SER A 170 4.67 14.74 -9.35
N MET A 171 4.89 13.43 -9.30
CA MET A 171 4.87 12.50 -10.42
C MET A 171 4.67 11.05 -9.96
N SER A 172 4.22 10.19 -10.87
CA SER A 172 4.15 8.74 -10.68
C SER A 172 5.56 8.11 -10.70
N SER A 173 6.21 8.03 -9.54
CA SER A 173 7.58 7.49 -9.38
C SER A 173 7.68 6.29 -8.43
N VAL A 174 6.66 6.04 -7.61
CA VAL A 174 6.65 4.96 -6.63
C VAL A 174 6.33 3.64 -7.33
N SER A 175 7.32 2.76 -7.43
CA SER A 175 7.25 1.56 -8.26
C SER A 175 7.34 0.28 -7.44
N PRO A 176 6.62 -0.79 -7.80
CA PRO A 176 6.87 -2.14 -7.28
C PRO A 176 8.34 -2.56 -7.38
N ARG A 177 9.07 -2.13 -8.42
CA ARG A 177 10.49 -2.44 -8.62
C ARG A 177 11.38 -1.81 -7.57
N PHE A 178 11.04 -0.60 -7.09
CA PHE A 178 11.77 0.02 -6.00
C PHE A 178 11.68 -0.82 -4.73
N PHE A 179 10.48 -1.28 -4.37
CA PHE A 179 10.30 -2.11 -3.18
C PHE A 179 11.00 -3.46 -3.34
N ALA A 180 10.82 -4.15 -4.47
CA ALA A 180 11.38 -5.48 -4.72
C ALA A 180 12.92 -5.46 -4.78
N GLU A 181 13.52 -4.48 -5.47
CA GLU A 181 14.94 -4.52 -5.82
C GLU A 181 15.81 -3.55 -5.02
N ILE A 182 15.22 -2.60 -4.28
CA ILE A 182 15.96 -1.60 -3.50
C ILE A 182 15.54 -1.62 -2.03
N PHE A 183 14.33 -1.20 -1.69
CA PHE A 183 13.92 -0.97 -0.28
C PHE A 183 13.92 -2.25 0.56
N ASN A 184 13.43 -3.36 0.01
CA ASN A 184 13.40 -4.64 0.71
C ASN A 184 14.76 -5.35 0.72
N ARG A 185 15.79 -4.79 0.10
CA ARG A 185 17.17 -5.29 0.18
C ARG A 185 17.93 -4.58 1.31
N THR A 186 19.01 -5.19 1.78
CA THR A 186 19.93 -4.53 2.69
C THR A 186 20.93 -3.67 1.93
N THR A 187 21.52 -2.69 2.61
CA THR A 187 22.72 -1.99 2.13
C THR A 187 23.93 -2.93 2.21
N PRO A 188 25.07 -2.59 1.56
CA PRO A 188 26.32 -3.32 1.74
C PRO A 188 26.80 -3.39 3.20
N GLU A 189 26.43 -2.42 4.04
CA GLU A 189 26.70 -2.43 5.49
C GLU A 189 25.68 -3.26 6.30
N GLY A 190 24.78 -3.98 5.63
CA GLY A 190 23.75 -4.81 6.25
C GLY A 190 22.59 -4.02 6.87
N ARG A 191 22.45 -2.74 6.53
CA ARG A 191 21.36 -1.88 7.07
C ARG A 191 20.09 -2.01 6.24
N PHE A 192 18.96 -1.69 6.85
CA PHE A 192 17.65 -1.69 6.20
C PHE A 192 16.68 -0.75 6.91
N LEU A 193 15.62 -0.34 6.21
CA LEU A 193 14.54 0.50 6.73
C LEU A 193 13.27 -0.32 6.99
N ARG A 194 12.30 0.29 7.70
CA ARG A 194 11.07 -0.36 8.15
C ARG A 194 9.80 0.28 7.60
N LEU A 195 9.87 1.55 7.20
CA LEU A 195 8.71 2.33 6.77
C LEU A 195 9.02 3.13 5.49
N ASP A 196 8.04 3.23 4.62
CA ASP A 196 7.96 4.11 3.47
C ASP A 196 6.76 5.07 3.65
N SER A 197 6.88 6.30 3.16
CA SER A 197 5.79 7.30 3.16
C SER A 197 5.74 8.03 1.82
N SER A 198 5.72 7.27 0.73
CA SER A 198 5.79 7.77 -0.65
C SER A 198 4.49 7.56 -1.43
N VAL A 199 3.61 6.64 -1.00
CA VAL A 199 2.28 6.50 -1.61
C VAL A 199 1.37 7.57 -1.04
N PHE A 200 0.68 8.29 -1.92
CA PHE A 200 -0.24 9.34 -1.50
C PHE A 200 -1.64 8.77 -1.28
N GLN A 201 -2.39 9.32 -0.33
CA GLN A 201 -3.79 9.05 -0.15
C GLN A 201 -4.62 10.31 -0.36
N VAL A 202 -5.78 10.15 -0.99
CA VAL A 202 -6.74 11.22 -1.21
C VAL A 202 -8.11 10.84 -0.63
N PHE A 203 -8.70 11.77 0.11
CA PHE A 203 -10.08 11.66 0.56
C PHE A 203 -11.04 12.06 -0.56
N THR A 204 -12.13 11.31 -0.73
CA THR A 204 -13.13 11.56 -1.77
C THR A 204 -14.53 11.41 -1.20
N ALA A 205 -15.51 12.01 -1.87
CA ALA A 205 -16.91 11.91 -1.50
C ALA A 205 -17.53 10.51 -1.74
N ALA A 206 -16.74 9.54 -2.23
CA ALA A 206 -17.16 8.14 -2.36
C ALA A 206 -17.14 7.40 -1.02
N ASP A 207 -16.39 7.88 -0.02
CA ASP A 207 -16.38 7.29 1.32
C ASP A 207 -17.58 7.78 2.14
N PRO A 208 -18.54 6.90 2.48
CA PRO A 208 -19.73 7.29 3.22
C PRO A 208 -19.46 7.63 4.69
N ASP A 209 -18.29 7.26 5.24
CA ASP A 209 -17.92 7.56 6.62
C ASP A 209 -17.43 9.01 6.80
N LEU A 210 -17.09 9.69 5.70
CA LEU A 210 -16.52 11.02 5.76
C LEU A 210 -17.61 12.09 5.92
N PRO A 211 -17.47 13.03 6.88
CA PRO A 211 -18.34 14.20 6.93
C PRO A 211 -18.29 14.95 5.60
N ARG A 212 -19.45 15.31 5.06
CA ARG A 212 -19.56 15.89 3.70
C ARG A 212 -18.69 17.14 3.54
N GLU A 213 -18.64 17.99 4.56
CA GLU A 213 -17.84 19.21 4.60
C GLU A 213 -16.33 18.97 4.50
N CYS A 214 -15.86 17.76 4.82
CA CYS A 214 -14.45 17.39 4.70
C CYS A 214 -14.07 17.09 3.24
N VAL A 215 -15.01 16.59 2.42
CA VAL A 215 -14.73 16.09 1.06
C VAL A 215 -15.43 16.87 -0.05
N VAL A 216 -16.34 17.77 0.32
CA VAL A 216 -17.03 18.70 -0.57
C VAL A 216 -16.75 20.13 -0.10
N ASP A 217 -16.35 20.99 -1.04
CA ASP A 217 -16.09 22.40 -0.77
C ASP A 217 -17.36 23.25 -0.73
N GLU A 218 -17.19 24.52 -0.37
CA GLU A 218 -18.24 25.51 -0.18
C GLU A 218 -19.05 25.76 -1.47
N GLU A 219 -18.47 25.49 -2.65
CA GLU A 219 -19.13 25.56 -3.95
C GLU A 219 -19.76 24.23 -4.40
N GLY A 220 -19.72 23.19 -3.56
CA GLY A 220 -20.28 21.87 -3.87
C GLY A 220 -19.38 20.97 -4.71
N ARG A 221 -18.10 21.32 -4.88
CA ARG A 221 -17.14 20.54 -5.69
C ARG A 221 -16.39 19.53 -4.83
N LYS A 222 -15.85 18.48 -5.45
CA LYS A 222 -14.96 17.51 -4.77
C LYS A 222 -13.71 18.24 -4.26
N ARG A 223 -13.57 18.37 -2.93
CA ARG A 223 -12.57 19.25 -2.29
C ARG A 223 -11.14 18.94 -2.74
N PHE A 224 -10.75 17.67 -2.72
CA PHE A 224 -9.37 17.24 -2.98
C PHE A 224 -9.07 16.87 -4.43
N ALA A 225 -10.10 16.68 -5.26
CA ALA A 225 -9.92 16.26 -6.66
C ALA A 225 -9.07 17.25 -7.47
N LYS A 226 -9.09 18.53 -7.11
CA LYS A 226 -8.27 19.58 -7.75
C LYS A 226 -6.76 19.39 -7.54
N TYR A 227 -6.33 18.65 -6.52
CA TYR A 227 -4.93 18.40 -6.23
C TYR A 227 -4.38 17.16 -6.94
N VAL A 228 -5.24 16.27 -7.45
CA VAL A 228 -4.83 15.08 -8.20
C VAL A 228 -4.65 15.46 -9.67
N PRO A 229 -3.42 15.52 -10.20
CA PRO A 229 -3.20 16.03 -11.55
C PRO A 229 -3.58 14.97 -12.60
N ALA A 230 -4.78 15.09 -13.17
CA ALA A 230 -5.27 14.19 -14.22
C ALA A 230 -4.37 14.19 -15.46
N ASP A 231 -3.73 15.32 -15.75
CA ASP A 231 -2.79 15.54 -16.84
C ASP A 231 -1.42 14.89 -16.61
N LYS A 232 -1.03 14.58 -15.37
CA LYS A 232 0.24 13.91 -15.05
C LYS A 232 0.13 12.39 -14.97
N GLN A 233 -1.05 11.83 -15.24
CA GLN A 233 -1.35 10.42 -14.96
C GLN A 233 -0.85 10.04 -13.55
N MET A 234 -1.19 10.87 -12.55
CA MET A 234 -0.80 10.60 -11.17
C MET A 234 -1.53 9.35 -10.69
N VAL A 235 -0.79 8.25 -10.63
CA VAL A 235 -1.33 6.91 -10.36
C VAL A 235 -0.75 6.27 -9.11
N ASN A 236 0.24 6.92 -8.48
CA ASN A 236 0.85 6.52 -7.22
C ASN A 236 0.03 6.94 -5.99
N LEU A 237 -1.29 6.74 -6.05
CA LEU A 237 -2.20 7.10 -4.97
C LEU A 237 -3.19 6.00 -4.65
N VAL A 238 -3.61 5.98 -3.39
CA VAL A 238 -4.74 5.21 -2.87
C VAL A 238 -5.87 6.17 -2.49
N GLU A 239 -7.10 5.68 -2.48
CA GLU A 239 -8.28 6.51 -2.22
C GLU A 239 -8.98 6.03 -0.95
N ASN A 240 -9.30 6.98 -0.06
CA ASN A 240 -10.07 6.74 1.17
C ASN A 240 -9.53 5.67 2.13
N TYR A 241 -8.22 5.37 2.05
CA TYR A 241 -7.55 4.43 2.93
C TYR A 241 -6.45 5.13 3.75
N PRO A 242 -6.82 5.94 4.76
CA PRO A 242 -5.88 6.72 5.57
C PRO A 242 -5.27 5.87 6.70
N TYR A 243 -4.79 4.66 6.41
CA TYR A 243 -4.24 3.76 7.41
C TYR A 243 -2.87 3.23 7.00
N PRO A 244 -1.99 2.89 7.96
CA PRO A 244 -0.78 2.15 7.63
C PRO A 244 -1.13 0.79 7.02
N TYR A 245 -0.33 0.30 6.08
CA TYR A 245 -0.49 -1.03 5.49
C TYR A 245 0.87 -1.62 5.11
N VAL A 246 0.89 -2.91 4.76
CA VAL A 246 2.16 -3.62 4.51
C VAL A 246 2.42 -3.80 3.03
N ILE A 247 3.62 -3.45 2.56
CA ILE A 247 4.11 -3.71 1.21
C ILE A 247 5.15 -4.83 1.26
N GLY A 248 4.92 -5.90 0.51
CA GLY A 248 5.89 -6.98 0.33
C GLY A 248 6.36 -7.64 1.62
N ARG A 249 5.47 -7.74 2.63
CA ARG A 249 5.69 -8.37 3.96
C ARG A 249 6.74 -7.70 4.85
N MET A 250 7.53 -6.75 4.33
CA MET A 250 8.71 -6.19 5.00
C MET A 250 8.63 -4.68 5.23
N CYS A 251 7.79 -3.96 4.50
CA CYS A 251 7.68 -2.51 4.56
C CYS A 251 6.33 -2.09 5.11
N TRP A 252 6.32 -1.17 6.08
CA TRP A 252 5.14 -0.37 6.38
C TRP A 252 5.02 0.77 5.38
N GLU A 253 3.91 0.88 4.67
CA GLU A 253 3.52 2.14 4.05
C GLU A 253 2.74 2.97 5.07
N PHE A 254 3.16 4.22 5.26
CA PHE A 254 2.44 5.23 6.00
C PHE A 254 2.01 6.33 5.03
N PRO A 255 0.79 6.26 4.47
CA PRO A 255 0.44 7.03 3.29
C PRO A 255 0.53 8.54 3.54
N SER A 256 1.16 9.25 2.61
CA SER A 256 1.24 10.72 2.59
C SER A 256 -0.08 11.33 2.14
N LEU A 257 -0.43 12.52 2.62
CA LEU A 257 -1.64 13.23 2.20
C LEU A 257 -1.45 13.85 0.82
N MET A 258 -2.44 13.67 -0.04
CA MET A 258 -2.70 14.58 -1.16
C MET A 258 -3.72 15.65 -0.72
N PRO A 259 -3.39 16.95 -0.71
CA PRO A 259 -2.16 17.57 -1.24
C PRO A 259 -0.96 17.63 -0.28
N SER A 260 0.26 17.55 -0.85
CA SER A 260 1.45 18.19 -0.26
C SER A 260 1.44 19.71 -0.47
N ASP A 261 2.42 20.42 0.10
CA ASP A 261 2.58 21.85 -0.21
C ASP A 261 2.98 22.10 -1.68
N TRP A 262 3.72 21.18 -2.30
CA TRP A 262 4.07 21.21 -3.72
C TRP A 262 2.86 20.96 -4.62
N ASP A 263 2.06 19.92 -4.35
CA ASP A 263 0.82 19.63 -5.10
C ASP A 263 -0.10 20.85 -5.13
N ALA A 264 -0.24 21.48 -3.96
CA ALA A 264 -1.05 22.67 -3.80
C ALA A 264 -0.51 23.89 -4.57
N TYR A 265 0.81 24.01 -4.70
CA TYR A 265 1.46 25.12 -5.39
C TYR A 265 1.40 24.97 -6.94
N HIS A 266 1.66 23.78 -7.49
CA HIS A 266 2.19 23.63 -8.87
C HIS A 266 1.21 23.36 -10.04
N TYR A 267 -0.11 23.41 -9.87
CA TYR A 267 -1.08 22.87 -10.86
C TYR A 267 -1.26 23.59 -12.23
N VAL A 268 -0.27 24.18 -12.90
CA VAL A 268 -0.52 24.52 -14.34
C VAL A 268 0.65 24.27 -15.29
N ILE A 269 1.45 23.22 -15.05
CA ILE A 269 2.44 22.80 -16.07
C ILE A 269 1.88 21.81 -17.11
N GLY A 270 0.73 21.16 -16.91
CA GLY A 270 0.23 20.16 -17.87
C GLY A 270 -0.92 20.59 -18.78
N ARG A 271 -1.35 21.87 -18.76
CA ARG A 271 -2.26 22.41 -19.80
C ARG A 271 -1.55 22.84 -21.10
N LEU A 272 -0.21 22.85 -21.13
CA LEU A 272 0.57 23.29 -22.28
C LEU A 272 1.66 22.25 -22.55
N GLY A 273 1.45 21.42 -23.58
CA GLY A 273 2.32 20.31 -23.96
C GLY A 273 3.78 20.71 -24.25
N ARG A 274 4.62 19.69 -24.48
CA ARG A 274 6.11 19.72 -24.57
C ARG A 274 6.75 20.70 -25.58
N ASP A 275 6.00 21.53 -26.29
CA ASP A 275 6.49 22.45 -27.32
C ASP A 275 6.31 23.93 -26.94
N TYR A 276 6.68 24.34 -25.72
CA TYR A 276 6.69 25.77 -25.36
C TYR A 276 8.10 26.30 -25.07
N PRO A 277 8.54 27.39 -25.74
CA PRO A 277 9.80 28.03 -25.43
C PRO A 277 9.75 28.67 -24.04
N LEU A 278 10.87 28.59 -23.33
CA LEU A 278 11.22 29.27 -22.07
C LEU A 278 10.20 30.33 -21.63
N LEU A 279 9.31 29.94 -20.72
CA LEU A 279 8.36 30.84 -20.05
C LEU A 279 9.14 31.93 -19.29
N THR A 280 8.67 33.16 -19.40
CA THR A 280 9.17 34.27 -18.59
C THR A 280 8.66 34.13 -17.15
N PRO A 281 9.29 34.74 -16.13
CA PRO A 281 8.80 34.73 -14.75
C PRO A 281 7.32 35.13 -14.62
N ASP A 282 6.82 36.01 -15.49
CA ASP A 282 5.43 36.48 -15.48
C ASP A 282 4.44 35.40 -15.95
N ASP A 283 4.87 34.48 -16.82
CA ASP A 283 4.04 33.36 -17.26
C ASP A 283 3.89 32.28 -16.16
N TRP A 284 4.89 32.15 -15.29
CA TRP A 284 4.83 31.24 -14.13
C TRP A 284 3.81 31.68 -13.07
N ASP A 285 3.57 32.99 -12.94
CA ASP A 285 2.61 33.54 -11.98
C ASP A 285 1.15 33.22 -12.36
N ALA A 286 0.84 33.10 -13.66
CA ALA A 286 -0.49 32.76 -14.16
C ALA A 286 -0.84 31.26 -14.05
N LEU A 287 0.14 30.41 -13.74
CA LEU A 287 0.10 28.95 -13.85
C LEU A 287 0.11 28.22 -12.48
N ARG A 288 -0.36 28.86 -11.41
CA ARG A 288 -0.41 28.28 -10.05
C ARG A 288 -1.86 27.90 -9.69
N LEU A 289 -2.13 26.70 -9.13
CA LEU A 289 -3.49 26.29 -8.68
C LEU A 289 -4.09 27.35 -7.75
N GLN A 290 -3.24 27.75 -6.82
CA GLN A 290 -3.60 28.55 -5.66
C GLN A 290 -2.53 29.61 -5.35
N GLY A 291 -1.27 29.42 -5.77
CA GLY A 291 -0.18 30.34 -5.46
C GLY A 291 0.61 29.96 -4.22
N MET A 292 1.70 30.69 -3.94
CA MET A 292 2.50 30.49 -2.74
C MET A 292 1.67 30.77 -1.48
N CYS A 293 1.80 29.93 -0.46
CA CYS A 293 1.23 30.14 0.87
C CYS A 293 -0.30 30.34 0.86
N ASN A 294 -1.05 29.65 0.01
CA ASN A 294 -2.50 29.90 -0.13
C ASN A 294 -3.30 29.45 1.11
N PRO A 295 -4.15 30.32 1.70
CA PRO A 295 -4.98 29.99 2.86
C PRO A 295 -6.06 28.93 2.60
N GLU A 296 -6.57 28.78 1.37
CA GLU A 296 -7.53 27.75 0.99
C GLU A 296 -6.89 26.35 1.05
N THR A 297 -5.66 26.18 0.60
CA THR A 297 -4.89 24.93 0.82
C THR A 297 -4.78 24.58 2.29
N VAL A 298 -4.48 25.56 3.15
CA VAL A 298 -4.42 25.31 4.60
C VAL A 298 -5.79 24.89 5.14
N ARG A 299 -6.88 25.50 4.67
CA ARG A 299 -8.25 25.08 5.03
C ARG A 299 -8.53 23.64 4.57
N ASP A 300 -8.13 23.27 3.37
CA ASP A 300 -8.30 21.90 2.86
C ASP A 300 -7.47 20.89 3.65
N MET A 301 -6.24 21.24 4.03
CA MET A 301 -5.41 20.42 4.94
C MET A 301 -6.05 20.28 6.34
N GLN A 302 -6.68 21.34 6.87
CA GLN A 302 -7.46 21.26 8.12
C GLN A 302 -8.65 20.29 7.97
N ARG A 303 -9.35 20.30 6.83
CA ARG A 303 -10.41 19.33 6.53
C ARG A 303 -9.89 17.91 6.36
N ALA A 304 -8.68 17.74 5.86
CA ALA A 304 -8.03 16.43 5.81
C ALA A 304 -7.67 15.90 7.22
N ILE A 305 -7.30 16.78 8.17
CA ILE A 305 -7.15 16.39 9.59
C ILE A 305 -8.51 15.96 10.16
N ASP A 306 -9.58 16.71 9.90
CA ASP A 306 -10.94 16.36 10.34
C ASP A 306 -11.37 14.98 9.77
N ALA A 307 -11.09 14.73 8.49
CA ALA A 307 -11.33 13.45 7.84
C ALA A 307 -10.51 12.30 8.46
N ALA A 308 -9.22 12.51 8.74
CA ALA A 308 -8.39 11.51 9.40
C ALA A 308 -8.92 11.15 10.79
N VAL A 309 -9.39 12.15 11.57
CA VAL A 309 -10.04 11.89 12.87
C VAL A 309 -11.36 11.12 12.70
N ALA A 310 -12.20 11.49 11.73
CA ALA A 310 -13.44 10.77 11.45
C ALA A 310 -13.22 9.29 11.09
N LYS A 311 -12.14 9.01 10.34
CA LYS A 311 -11.74 7.64 9.97
C LYS A 311 -10.93 6.92 11.06
N GLN A 312 -10.58 7.61 12.14
CA GLN A 312 -9.61 7.14 13.13
C GLN A 312 -8.26 6.73 12.50
N GLY A 313 -7.86 7.44 11.45
CA GLY A 313 -6.72 7.12 10.59
C GLY A 313 -5.52 8.02 10.84
N VAL A 314 -4.72 8.22 9.79
CA VAL A 314 -3.48 8.99 9.81
C VAL A 314 -3.54 10.19 8.87
N PHE A 315 -2.79 11.22 9.22
CA PHE A 315 -2.48 12.36 8.37
C PHE A 315 -0.96 12.50 8.33
N SER A 316 -0.34 12.35 7.17
CA SER A 316 1.10 12.56 6.96
C SER A 316 1.31 13.69 5.96
N LEU A 317 1.84 14.82 6.41
CA LEU A 317 2.08 15.97 5.53
C LEU A 317 3.51 15.93 5.02
N CYS A 318 3.67 15.94 3.69
CA CYS A 318 4.89 16.33 3.01
C CYS A 318 4.93 17.85 2.82
N PHE A 319 6.00 18.51 3.28
CA PHE A 319 6.18 19.94 3.10
C PHE A 319 7.64 20.38 3.04
N HIS A 320 7.87 21.61 2.56
CA HIS A 320 9.19 22.13 2.25
C HIS A 320 9.38 23.59 2.71
N PRO A 321 10.60 24.01 3.04
CA PRO A 321 10.90 25.40 3.39
C PRO A 321 11.15 26.27 2.14
N HIS A 322 10.48 25.99 1.02
CA HIS A 322 10.70 26.64 -0.28
C HIS A 322 9.76 27.82 -0.56
N GLY A 323 8.93 28.20 0.42
CA GLY A 323 7.97 29.30 0.31
C GLY A 323 6.61 28.87 -0.27
N TRP A 324 6.38 27.59 -0.52
CA TRP A 324 5.06 27.07 -0.90
C TRP A 324 4.11 27.07 0.29
N ILE A 325 4.62 26.80 1.49
CA ILE A 325 3.93 26.94 2.77
C ILE A 325 4.81 27.69 3.78
N GLN A 326 4.18 28.41 4.71
CA GLN A 326 4.87 29.12 5.80
C GLN A 326 4.88 28.27 7.08
N ASN A 327 5.88 28.49 7.93
CA ASN A 327 5.90 27.88 9.26
C ASN A 327 4.68 28.26 10.12
N THR A 328 4.13 29.46 9.94
CA THR A 328 2.88 29.92 10.57
C THR A 328 1.66 29.13 10.09
N GLN A 329 1.65 28.66 8.83
CA GLN A 329 0.59 27.82 8.30
C GLN A 329 0.67 26.39 8.83
N ILE A 330 1.88 25.85 9.01
CA ILE A 330 2.06 24.58 9.73
C ILE A 330 1.55 24.69 11.18
N ILE A 331 1.86 25.80 11.86
CA ILE A 331 1.33 26.09 13.20
C ILE A 331 -0.20 26.17 13.19
N GLN A 332 -0.83 26.75 12.16
CA GLN A 332 -2.29 26.76 12.03
C GLN A 332 -2.91 25.36 11.92
N LEU A 333 -2.20 24.39 11.33
CA LEU A 333 -2.64 22.99 11.30
C LEU A 333 -2.57 22.37 12.70
N ILE A 334 -1.49 22.62 13.44
CA ILE A 334 -1.33 22.17 14.83
C ILE A 334 -2.43 22.75 15.71
N ASP A 335 -2.64 24.07 15.64
CA ASP A 335 -3.68 24.78 16.37
C ASP A 335 -5.10 24.30 16.01
N HIS A 336 -5.33 23.92 14.75
CA HIS A 336 -6.60 23.34 14.32
C HIS A 336 -6.84 21.97 14.93
N ALA A 337 -5.87 21.06 14.84
CA ALA A 337 -5.98 19.73 15.43
C ALA A 337 -6.28 19.79 16.93
N GLU A 338 -5.55 20.62 17.68
CA GLU A 338 -5.74 20.75 19.13
C GLU A 338 -7.07 21.41 19.50
N ARG A 339 -7.46 22.47 18.81
CA ARG A 339 -8.70 23.21 19.11
C ARG A 339 -9.95 22.40 18.76
N GLN A 340 -9.93 21.67 17.66
CA GLN A 340 -11.11 20.91 17.20
C GLN A 340 -11.20 19.53 17.84
N HIS A 341 -10.07 18.84 17.98
CA HIS A 341 -10.05 17.42 18.33
C HIS A 341 -9.36 17.14 19.68
N GLY A 342 -8.59 18.09 20.20
CA GLY A 342 -7.93 17.97 21.51
C GLY A 342 -7.09 16.70 21.62
N GLY A 343 -7.28 15.95 22.71
CA GLY A 343 -6.54 14.71 23.00
C GLY A 343 -6.79 13.55 22.03
N LYS A 344 -7.72 13.69 21.07
CA LYS A 344 -7.95 12.69 20.04
C LYS A 344 -6.82 12.62 19.01
N VAL A 345 -6.01 13.68 18.87
CA VAL A 345 -4.92 13.74 17.89
C VAL A 345 -3.57 13.67 18.59
N LYS A 346 -2.67 12.83 18.06
CA LYS A 346 -1.28 12.75 18.51
C LYS A 346 -0.32 13.10 17.38
N PHE A 347 0.64 13.98 17.67
CA PHE A 347 1.76 14.26 16.75
C PHE A 347 2.90 13.28 17.01
N LEU A 348 3.33 12.54 15.98
CA LEU A 348 4.39 11.53 16.08
C LEU A 348 5.43 11.71 14.97
N SER A 349 6.69 11.40 15.29
CA SER A 349 7.73 11.18 14.28
C SER A 349 7.61 9.76 13.71
N PHE A 350 8.15 9.51 12.52
CA PHE A 350 8.16 8.16 11.93
C PHE A 350 8.84 7.12 12.83
N ARG A 351 9.91 7.51 13.56
CA ARG A 351 10.53 6.65 14.57
C ARG A 351 9.54 6.22 15.66
N ALA A 352 8.73 7.14 16.17
CA ALA A 352 7.71 6.84 17.17
C ALA A 352 6.56 5.99 16.59
N VAL A 353 6.17 6.24 15.33
CA VAL A 353 5.18 5.41 14.61
C VAL A 353 5.65 3.96 14.51
N VAL A 354 6.85 3.72 13.98
CA VAL A 354 7.41 2.36 13.83
C VAL A 354 7.54 1.66 15.18
N GLN A 355 7.96 2.38 16.23
CA GLN A 355 8.02 1.83 17.57
C GLN A 355 6.64 1.33 18.03
N ARG A 356 5.59 2.15 17.89
CA ARG A 356 4.22 1.83 18.34
C ARG A 356 3.57 0.72 17.52
N LEU A 357 3.72 0.75 16.20
CA LEU A 357 3.31 -0.36 15.33
C LEU A 357 3.96 -1.67 15.81
N THR A 358 5.26 -1.65 16.09
CA THR A 358 5.95 -2.88 16.55
C THR A 358 5.49 -3.32 17.94
N GLN A 359 5.44 -2.41 18.91
CA GLN A 359 5.20 -2.75 20.32
C GLN A 359 3.73 -3.07 20.60
N ASN A 360 2.81 -2.24 20.11
CA ASN A 360 1.40 -2.30 20.50
C ASN A 360 0.57 -3.16 19.55
N LEU A 361 0.84 -3.09 18.25
CA LEU A 361 0.12 -3.84 17.21
C LEU A 361 0.75 -5.19 16.93
N LEU A 362 2.07 -5.27 16.72
CA LEU A 362 2.74 -6.53 16.37
C LEU A 362 3.22 -7.37 17.57
N GLY A 363 2.90 -6.96 18.80
CA GLY A 363 3.26 -7.71 20.01
C GLY A 363 4.78 -7.82 20.24
N GLY A 364 5.56 -6.87 19.73
CA GLY A 364 7.02 -6.87 19.80
C GLY A 364 7.72 -7.59 18.64
N HIS A 365 6.98 -8.17 17.68
CA HIS A 365 7.55 -8.84 16.50
C HIS A 365 7.55 -7.90 15.28
N PRO A 366 8.68 -7.24 14.93
CA PRO A 366 8.72 -6.37 13.76
C PRO A 366 8.46 -7.15 12.46
N LEU A 367 8.05 -6.47 11.37
CA LEU A 367 7.88 -7.10 10.05
C LEU A 367 9.19 -7.71 9.52
N ARG A 368 10.34 -7.11 9.87
CA ARG A 368 11.68 -7.55 9.43
C ARG A 368 12.45 -8.19 10.57
N ASN A 369 13.10 -9.31 10.31
CA ASN A 369 13.98 -10.00 11.26
C ASN A 369 15.31 -9.25 11.42
N ALA A 370 16.22 -9.76 12.26
CA ALA A 370 17.52 -9.10 12.51
C ALA A 370 18.43 -9.01 11.27
N ALA A 371 18.25 -9.90 10.29
CA ALA A 371 18.97 -9.89 9.02
C ALA A 371 18.29 -9.01 7.95
N GLY A 372 17.15 -8.40 8.27
CA GLY A 372 16.37 -7.57 7.35
C GLY A 372 15.42 -8.34 6.43
N GLY A 373 15.26 -9.65 6.60
CA GLY A 373 14.29 -10.47 5.86
C GLY A 373 12.90 -10.49 6.52
N ASP A 374 11.93 -11.16 5.91
CA ASP A 374 10.59 -11.37 6.47
C ASP A 374 10.65 -12.06 7.85
N ASN A 375 9.96 -11.50 8.84
CA ASN A 375 9.92 -12.04 10.21
C ASN A 375 8.69 -12.94 10.48
N GLY A 376 7.96 -13.37 9.45
CA GLY A 376 6.80 -14.23 9.60
C GLY A 376 5.64 -13.54 10.31
N VAL A 377 5.40 -12.27 9.96
CA VAL A 377 4.27 -11.48 10.47
C VAL A 377 3.33 -11.16 9.31
N ARG A 378 2.03 -11.38 9.48
CA ARG A 378 1.00 -11.04 8.48
C ARG A 378 -0.12 -10.26 9.14
N LEU A 379 -0.62 -9.26 8.42
CA LEU A 379 -1.83 -8.55 8.79
C LEU A 379 -2.97 -9.02 7.92
N LEU A 380 -4.07 -9.41 8.53
CA LEU A 380 -5.28 -9.88 7.88
C LEU A 380 -6.45 -9.81 8.85
N ASP A 381 -7.65 -9.59 8.32
CA ASP A 381 -8.89 -9.69 9.09
C ASP A 381 -9.25 -11.18 9.25
N VAL A 382 -8.96 -11.79 10.41
CA VAL A 382 -9.10 -13.25 10.58
C VAL A 382 -10.55 -13.68 10.73
N ASP A 383 -11.42 -12.84 11.30
CA ASP A 383 -12.82 -13.16 11.58
C ASP A 383 -13.84 -12.41 10.71
N ASN A 384 -13.36 -11.68 9.71
CA ASN A 384 -14.15 -10.93 8.74
C ASN A 384 -14.98 -9.79 9.38
N ASP A 385 -14.41 -9.09 10.36
CA ASP A 385 -15.07 -8.01 11.11
C ASP A 385 -14.79 -6.59 10.54
N GLY A 386 -13.93 -6.50 9.52
CA GLY A 386 -13.53 -5.25 8.87
C GLY A 386 -12.32 -4.55 9.51
N PHE A 387 -11.64 -5.16 10.47
CA PHE A 387 -10.40 -4.67 11.07
C PHE A 387 -9.24 -5.63 10.80
N LEU A 388 -8.02 -5.10 10.64
CA LEU A 388 -6.83 -5.93 10.48
C LEU A 388 -6.39 -6.52 11.82
N ASP A 389 -6.21 -7.83 11.85
CA ASP A 389 -5.57 -8.59 12.92
C ASP A 389 -4.13 -8.92 12.58
N VAL A 390 -3.41 -9.55 13.52
CA VAL A 390 -2.02 -9.94 13.35
C VAL A 390 -1.84 -11.43 13.59
N VAL A 391 -1.21 -12.13 12.66
CA VAL A 391 -0.64 -13.46 12.92
C VAL A 391 0.88 -13.39 12.87
N VAL A 392 1.52 -14.02 13.85
CA VAL A 392 2.97 -14.19 13.93
C VAL A 392 3.25 -15.68 13.93
N GLY A 393 4.13 -16.12 13.03
CA GLY A 393 4.60 -17.49 12.93
C GLY A 393 6.08 -17.51 12.56
N ASN A 394 6.95 -17.30 13.54
CA ASN A 394 8.40 -17.34 13.36
C ASN A 394 9.05 -18.28 14.38
N ASP A 395 10.37 -18.25 14.49
CA ASP A 395 11.12 -19.10 15.42
C ASP A 395 10.87 -18.73 16.90
N GLN A 396 10.35 -17.54 17.18
CA GLN A 396 10.12 -17.03 18.53
C GLN A 396 8.67 -17.21 18.99
N ALA A 397 7.69 -17.07 18.10
CA ALA A 397 6.28 -17.07 18.46
C ALA A 397 5.38 -17.65 17.37
N ARG A 398 4.26 -18.23 17.83
CA ARG A 398 3.11 -18.62 17.00
C ARG A 398 1.82 -18.10 17.65
N ILE A 399 1.48 -16.86 17.34
CA ILE A 399 0.36 -16.14 17.99
C ILE A 399 -0.57 -15.51 16.96
N THR A 400 -1.85 -15.47 17.28
CA THR A 400 -2.88 -14.66 16.61
C THR A 400 -3.29 -13.57 17.60
N ARG A 401 -3.19 -12.30 17.20
CA ARG A 401 -3.68 -11.15 17.95
C ARG A 401 -4.88 -10.62 17.19
N ARG A 402 -6.07 -10.85 17.73
CA ARG A 402 -7.34 -10.37 17.17
C ARG A 402 -7.76 -9.08 17.85
N TRP A 403 -8.14 -8.08 17.08
CA TRP A 403 -8.66 -6.83 17.62
C TRP A 403 -10.15 -6.96 17.93
N ASP A 404 -10.56 -6.60 19.15
CA ASP A 404 -11.97 -6.44 19.48
C ASP A 404 -12.32 -4.95 19.43
N PRO A 405 -13.07 -4.49 18.41
CA PRO A 405 -13.40 -3.07 18.26
C PRO A 405 -14.37 -2.57 19.35
N ALA A 406 -15.16 -3.46 19.97
CA ALA A 406 -16.10 -3.09 21.02
C ALA A 406 -15.39 -2.80 22.34
N SER A 407 -14.43 -3.66 22.73
CA SER A 407 -13.62 -3.44 23.93
C SER A 407 -12.37 -2.58 23.69
N ARG A 408 -11.99 -2.36 22.42
CA ARG A 408 -10.73 -1.73 22.00
C ARG A 408 -9.50 -2.42 22.59
N GLN A 409 -9.47 -3.75 22.52
CA GLN A 409 -8.38 -4.55 23.08
C GLN A 409 -7.97 -5.68 22.14
N TRP A 410 -6.68 -6.04 22.22
CA TRP A 410 -6.15 -7.22 21.57
C TRP A 410 -6.46 -8.48 22.39
N GLN A 411 -6.97 -9.51 21.71
CA GLN A 411 -7.15 -10.84 22.24
C GLN A 411 -6.11 -11.76 21.60
N GLU A 412 -5.28 -12.41 22.41
CA GLU A 412 -4.21 -13.27 21.91
C GLU A 412 -4.54 -14.75 22.07
N THR A 413 -4.42 -15.51 20.97
CA THR A 413 -4.59 -16.97 20.93
C THR A 413 -3.45 -17.62 20.13
N ALA A 414 -3.37 -18.95 20.14
CA ALA A 414 -2.30 -19.67 19.46
C ALA A 414 -2.52 -19.70 17.93
N PHE A 415 -1.45 -19.48 17.15
CA PHE A 415 -1.42 -19.74 15.71
C PHE A 415 -0.84 -21.15 15.44
N PRO A 416 -1.39 -21.96 14.51
CA PRO A 416 -1.05 -23.38 14.43
C PRO A 416 0.27 -23.68 13.71
N VAL A 417 0.73 -22.80 12.81
CA VAL A 417 1.84 -23.08 11.89
C VAL A 417 2.95 -22.05 11.99
N GLN A 418 4.17 -22.39 11.56
CA GLN A 418 5.19 -21.37 11.31
C GLN A 418 4.97 -20.78 9.92
N LEU A 419 5.23 -19.49 9.73
CA LEU A 419 5.19 -18.82 8.42
C LEU A 419 6.58 -18.79 7.79
N VAL A 420 7.60 -18.54 8.61
CA VAL A 420 9.01 -18.56 8.21
C VAL A 420 9.85 -19.34 9.22
N THR A 421 10.99 -19.86 8.75
CA THR A 421 12.07 -20.43 9.56
C THR A 421 13.39 -19.77 9.21
N GLY A 422 14.33 -19.64 10.15
CA GLY A 422 15.69 -19.18 9.85
C GLY A 422 16.55 -20.26 9.20
N ASP A 423 17.29 -19.90 8.14
CA ASP A 423 18.38 -20.74 7.61
C ASP A 423 19.66 -20.64 8.47
N SER A 424 20.73 -21.31 8.04
CA SER A 424 22.01 -21.31 8.77
C SER A 424 22.69 -19.94 8.88
N GLN A 425 22.26 -18.96 8.07
CA GLN A 425 22.74 -17.58 8.08
C GLN A 425 21.72 -16.61 8.72
N GLY A 426 20.60 -17.13 9.25
CA GLY A 426 19.52 -16.33 9.82
C GLY A 426 18.63 -15.65 8.78
N GLN A 427 18.75 -16.01 7.49
CA GLN A 427 17.83 -15.56 6.45
C GLN A 427 16.50 -16.29 6.61
N ALA A 428 15.41 -15.56 6.35
CA ALA A 428 14.08 -16.13 6.44
C ALA A 428 13.79 -17.03 5.23
N VAL A 429 13.32 -18.24 5.50
CA VAL A 429 12.83 -19.20 4.51
C VAL A 429 11.35 -19.39 4.73
N GLU A 430 10.54 -19.18 3.69
CA GLU A 430 9.11 -19.40 3.75
C GLU A 430 8.76 -20.88 3.86
N THR A 431 7.69 -21.18 4.60
CA THR A 431 7.23 -22.55 4.88
C THR A 431 6.05 -22.99 4.01
N GLY A 432 5.69 -22.19 2.99
CA GLY A 432 4.61 -22.50 2.04
C GLY A 432 3.20 -22.33 2.58
N VAL A 433 2.99 -21.57 3.65
CA VAL A 433 1.65 -21.30 4.19
C VAL A 433 0.85 -20.40 3.24
N ARG A 434 -0.42 -20.74 3.03
CA ARG A 434 -1.38 -19.98 2.22
C ARG A 434 -2.61 -19.62 3.04
N PHE A 435 -3.14 -18.43 2.80
CA PHE A 435 -4.37 -17.93 3.43
C PHE A 435 -5.49 -17.83 2.39
N GLY A 436 -6.72 -18.11 2.80
CA GLY A 436 -7.90 -17.98 1.95
C GLY A 436 -9.19 -18.19 2.72
N VAL A 437 -10.33 -18.08 2.06
CA VAL A 437 -11.64 -18.35 2.65
C VAL A 437 -12.12 -19.71 2.14
N LEU A 438 -12.30 -20.68 3.03
CA LEU A 438 -12.70 -22.05 2.67
C LEU A 438 -14.05 -22.46 3.25
N ARG A 439 -14.81 -21.48 3.77
CA ARG A 439 -16.10 -21.70 4.42
C ARG A 439 -17.07 -20.55 4.14
N PRO A 440 -18.38 -20.80 4.11
CA PRO A 440 -19.40 -19.77 3.85
C PRO A 440 -19.48 -18.64 4.89
N ASP A 441 -18.81 -18.78 6.04
CA ASP A 441 -18.79 -17.74 7.07
C ASP A 441 -17.79 -16.61 6.78
N GLY A 442 -16.97 -16.74 5.72
CA GLY A 442 -16.02 -15.71 5.32
C GLY A 442 -14.76 -15.63 6.18
N GLN A 443 -14.65 -16.42 7.25
CA GLN A 443 -13.51 -16.39 8.17
C GLN A 443 -12.25 -16.99 7.52
N ALA A 444 -11.10 -16.52 7.98
CA ALA A 444 -9.82 -16.93 7.42
C ALA A 444 -9.56 -18.42 7.64
N SER A 445 -8.98 -19.04 6.63
CA SER A 445 -8.45 -20.40 6.65
C SER A 445 -6.97 -20.37 6.29
N VAL A 446 -6.22 -21.31 6.86
CA VAL A 446 -4.80 -21.49 6.62
C VAL A 446 -4.56 -22.90 6.07
N LEU A 447 -3.77 -22.99 5.02
CA LEU A 447 -3.44 -24.23 4.34
C LEU A 447 -1.92 -24.32 4.12
N VAL A 448 -1.33 -25.48 4.39
CA VAL A 448 0.07 -25.76 4.05
C VAL A 448 0.26 -27.25 3.77
N ARG A 449 1.10 -27.56 2.79
CA ARG A 449 1.59 -28.93 2.54
C ARG A 449 3.05 -28.86 2.14
N ALA A 450 3.91 -28.85 3.14
CA ALA A 450 5.36 -28.76 3.03
C ALA A 450 5.98 -29.63 4.14
N GLU A 451 7.04 -29.17 4.81
CA GLU A 451 7.62 -29.81 6.00
C GLU A 451 6.59 -29.89 7.15
N GLN A 452 5.67 -28.92 7.19
CA GLN A 452 4.43 -28.93 7.98
C GLN A 452 3.23 -29.14 7.05
N GLN A 453 2.17 -29.79 7.54
CA GLN A 453 0.98 -30.06 6.73
C GLN A 453 -0.31 -29.92 7.53
N GLY A 454 -1.33 -29.36 6.89
CA GLY A 454 -2.69 -29.32 7.43
C GLY A 454 -3.51 -28.16 6.87
N VAL A 455 -4.77 -28.14 7.29
CA VAL A 455 -5.70 -27.04 7.08
C VAL A 455 -6.32 -26.65 8.42
N TRP A 456 -6.44 -25.36 8.69
CA TRP A 456 -7.09 -24.82 9.87
C TRP A 456 -8.07 -23.73 9.48
N HIS A 457 -9.21 -23.68 10.17
CA HIS A 457 -10.17 -22.61 10.04
C HIS A 457 -10.21 -21.78 11.33
N PHE A 458 -10.23 -20.45 11.19
CA PHE A 458 -10.47 -19.57 12.31
C PHE A 458 -11.95 -19.65 12.72
N ALA A 459 -12.25 -19.93 13.97
CA ALA A 459 -13.60 -19.97 14.51
C ALA A 459 -13.57 -19.72 16.02
N ASP A 460 -14.55 -18.99 16.54
CA ASP A 460 -14.70 -18.74 17.98
C ASP A 460 -13.39 -18.22 18.63
N GLY A 461 -12.65 -17.36 17.93
CA GLY A 461 -11.40 -16.76 18.40
C GLY A 461 -10.15 -17.65 18.27
N HIS A 462 -10.25 -18.86 17.72
CA HIS A 462 -9.17 -19.84 17.69
C HIS A 462 -9.05 -20.54 16.33
N TRP A 463 -7.86 -21.07 16.03
CA TRP A 463 -7.64 -21.91 14.85
C TRP A 463 -7.99 -23.37 15.16
N THR A 464 -8.96 -23.92 14.42
CA THR A 464 -9.43 -25.29 14.56
C THR A 464 -8.96 -26.14 13.37
N PRO A 465 -8.36 -27.33 13.60
CA PRO A 465 -7.88 -28.17 12.51
C PRO A 465 -9.06 -28.75 11.72
N ALA A 466 -8.91 -28.77 10.40
CA ALA A 466 -9.80 -29.45 9.46
C ALA A 466 -9.16 -30.76 8.99
N ASP A 467 -9.03 -31.72 9.91
CA ASP A 467 -8.23 -32.95 9.72
C ASP A 467 -8.63 -33.79 8.50
N THR A 468 -9.87 -33.65 8.02
CA THR A 468 -10.37 -34.37 6.83
C THR A 468 -9.96 -33.70 5.51
N LEU A 469 -9.47 -32.46 5.55
CA LEU A 469 -9.11 -31.70 4.36
C LEU A 469 -7.59 -31.71 4.18
N VAL A 470 -7.12 -32.37 3.12
CA VAL A 470 -5.69 -32.45 2.78
C VAL A 470 -5.45 -31.70 1.47
N PRO A 471 -4.51 -30.74 1.41
CA PRO A 471 -4.20 -30.05 0.16
C PRO A 471 -3.74 -31.05 -0.91
N PRO A 472 -4.26 -30.99 -2.14
CA PRO A 472 -4.00 -32.01 -3.16
C PRO A 472 -2.54 -32.01 -3.63
N ASP A 473 -1.86 -30.86 -3.54
CA ASP A 473 -0.49 -30.66 -3.99
C ASP A 473 0.37 -29.95 -2.94
N PRO A 474 1.70 -30.18 -2.92
CA PRO A 474 2.60 -29.48 -2.01
C PRO A 474 2.62 -27.98 -2.29
N THR A 475 2.59 -27.16 -1.25
CA THR A 475 2.65 -25.70 -1.36
C THR A 475 4.07 -25.17 -1.51
N SER A 476 5.03 -25.87 -0.90
CA SER A 476 6.47 -25.63 -1.06
C SER A 476 7.28 -26.90 -0.84
N VAL A 477 8.52 -26.92 -1.34
CA VAL A 477 9.51 -27.97 -1.07
C VAL A 477 10.86 -27.33 -0.76
N ALA A 478 11.41 -27.57 0.43
CA ALA A 478 12.69 -27.00 0.86
C ALA A 478 12.74 -25.47 0.72
N GLY A 479 11.66 -24.80 1.11
CA GLY A 479 11.52 -23.34 1.02
C GLY A 479 11.16 -22.77 -0.35
N ARG A 480 11.15 -23.60 -1.40
CA ARG A 480 10.76 -23.18 -2.75
C ARG A 480 9.24 -23.18 -2.92
N ASP A 481 8.65 -22.05 -3.33
CA ASP A 481 7.22 -21.96 -3.69
C ASP A 481 6.92 -22.84 -4.92
N LEU A 482 5.81 -23.59 -4.88
CA LEU A 482 5.33 -24.43 -5.97
C LEU A 482 4.08 -23.86 -6.66
N GLY A 483 3.82 -22.57 -6.49
CA GLY A 483 2.79 -21.86 -7.24
C GLY A 483 1.36 -22.23 -6.81
N VAL A 484 1.17 -22.65 -5.55
CA VAL A 484 -0.16 -22.88 -4.98
C VAL A 484 -0.76 -21.56 -4.50
N ARG A 485 -1.98 -21.23 -4.93
CA ARG A 485 -2.75 -20.04 -4.49
C ARG A 485 -4.21 -20.41 -4.23
N LEU A 486 -4.83 -19.71 -3.29
CA LEU A 486 -6.27 -19.78 -3.04
C LEU A 486 -6.93 -18.54 -3.64
N ARG A 487 -7.96 -18.74 -4.47
CA ARG A 487 -8.75 -17.68 -5.11
C ARG A 487 -10.17 -18.16 -5.34
N ASP A 488 -11.14 -17.32 -5.04
CA ASP A 488 -12.54 -17.53 -5.39
C ASP A 488 -12.74 -17.14 -6.86
N LEU A 489 -12.89 -18.13 -7.72
CA LEU A 489 -12.93 -17.94 -9.17
C LEU A 489 -14.35 -17.73 -9.69
N ASP A 490 -15.36 -18.31 -9.03
CA ASP A 490 -16.76 -18.23 -9.44
C ASP A 490 -17.61 -17.27 -8.58
N LEU A 491 -16.97 -16.60 -7.62
CA LEU A 491 -17.52 -15.56 -6.73
C LEU A 491 -18.59 -16.10 -5.78
N ASP A 492 -18.46 -17.36 -5.36
CA ASP A 492 -19.36 -18.00 -4.40
C ASP A 492 -19.00 -17.74 -2.91
N GLY A 493 -17.87 -17.06 -2.67
CA GLY A 493 -17.31 -16.74 -1.36
C GLY A 493 -16.32 -17.78 -0.83
N ILE A 494 -16.03 -18.84 -1.59
CA ILE A 494 -15.13 -19.93 -1.23
C ILE A 494 -14.00 -20.01 -2.26
N CYS A 495 -12.76 -20.12 -1.81
CA CYS A 495 -11.63 -20.23 -2.71
C CYS A 495 -11.51 -21.61 -3.36
N GLU A 496 -11.30 -21.62 -4.68
CA GLU A 496 -10.59 -22.67 -5.40
C GLU A 496 -9.10 -22.68 -5.03
N LEU A 497 -8.47 -23.85 -5.20
CA LEU A 497 -7.03 -24.04 -5.13
C LEU A 497 -6.44 -24.14 -6.53
N ILE A 498 -5.52 -23.24 -6.83
CA ILE A 498 -4.79 -23.18 -8.09
C ILE A 498 -3.36 -23.67 -7.86
N VAL A 499 -2.87 -24.55 -8.71
CA VAL A 499 -1.46 -24.95 -8.82
C VAL A 499 -0.95 -24.50 -10.18
N ALA A 500 0.09 -23.68 -10.20
CA ALA A 500 0.67 -23.13 -11.42
C ALA A 500 2.20 -23.02 -11.32
N ALA A 501 2.88 -24.15 -11.49
CA ALA A 501 4.32 -24.30 -11.60
C ALA A 501 4.72 -24.74 -13.03
N PRO A 502 6.01 -24.68 -13.42
CA PRO A 502 6.44 -25.00 -14.79
C PRO A 502 6.08 -26.41 -15.27
N ASP A 503 6.12 -27.39 -14.37
CA ASP A 503 5.87 -28.81 -14.62
C ASP A 503 4.51 -29.29 -14.09
N GLN A 504 3.75 -28.40 -13.45
CA GLN A 504 2.48 -28.75 -12.81
C GLN A 504 1.45 -27.64 -12.94
N SER A 505 0.29 -27.97 -13.53
CA SER A 505 -0.89 -27.10 -13.50
C SER A 505 -2.15 -27.88 -13.19
N ALA A 506 -2.92 -27.40 -12.22
CA ALA A 506 -4.20 -27.96 -11.82
C ALA A 506 -5.05 -26.89 -11.12
N VAL A 507 -6.37 -27.04 -11.20
CA VAL A 507 -7.32 -26.24 -10.41
C VAL A 507 -8.28 -27.18 -9.72
N TYR A 508 -8.58 -26.89 -8.46
CA TYR A 508 -9.45 -27.70 -7.61
C TYR A 508 -10.52 -26.81 -7.01
N ARG A 509 -11.78 -27.26 -7.07
CA ARG A 509 -12.87 -26.68 -6.30
C ARG A 509 -13.00 -27.40 -4.96
N LEU A 510 -13.48 -26.71 -3.94
CA LEU A 510 -13.80 -27.34 -2.66
C LEU A 510 -15.25 -27.87 -2.71
N ALA A 511 -15.43 -29.19 -2.57
CA ALA A 511 -16.73 -29.82 -2.47
C ALA A 511 -16.92 -30.46 -1.08
N ASP A 512 -18.13 -30.96 -0.77
CA ASP A 512 -18.45 -31.61 0.51
C ASP A 512 -17.50 -32.78 0.86
N ALA A 513 -17.00 -33.48 -0.16
CA ALA A 513 -16.08 -34.61 -0.01
C ALA A 513 -14.58 -34.21 0.00
N GLY A 514 -14.29 -32.90 -0.07
CA GLY A 514 -12.93 -32.34 -0.16
C GLY A 514 -12.62 -31.76 -1.54
N TRP A 515 -11.33 -31.65 -1.86
CA TRP A 515 -10.86 -31.06 -3.11
C TRP A 515 -11.22 -31.92 -4.33
N GLU A 516 -11.95 -31.33 -5.28
CA GLU A 516 -12.28 -31.95 -6.55
C GLU A 516 -11.53 -31.25 -7.68
N ARG A 517 -10.75 -32.02 -8.45
CA ARG A 517 -9.99 -31.49 -9.58
C ARG A 517 -10.94 -31.11 -10.72
N LEU A 518 -10.83 -29.86 -11.20
CA LEU A 518 -11.56 -29.38 -12.36
C LEU A 518 -10.96 -29.96 -13.67
N PRO A 519 -11.76 -30.08 -14.75
CA PRO A 519 -11.34 -30.73 -15.99
C PRO A 519 -10.40 -29.86 -16.86
N TRP A 520 -10.06 -28.66 -16.40
CA TRP A 520 -9.19 -27.70 -17.09
C TRP A 520 -8.06 -27.23 -16.17
N THR A 521 -7.06 -26.58 -16.78
CA THR A 521 -5.88 -26.03 -16.12
C THR A 521 -5.63 -24.61 -16.63
N LEU A 522 -4.55 -23.96 -16.18
CA LEU A 522 -4.13 -22.72 -16.82
C LEU A 522 -3.74 -22.99 -18.29
N PRO A 523 -3.84 -21.99 -19.17
CA PRO A 523 -3.35 -22.07 -20.54
C PRO A 523 -1.89 -22.54 -20.61
N SER A 524 -1.60 -23.37 -21.62
CA SER A 524 -0.32 -24.08 -21.74
C SER A 524 0.88 -23.15 -21.58
N GLY A 525 1.79 -23.52 -20.69
CA GLY A 525 3.03 -22.80 -20.42
C GLY A 525 2.86 -21.51 -19.62
N LEU A 526 1.71 -21.22 -19.02
CA LEU A 526 1.58 -20.19 -17.98
C LEU A 526 1.85 -20.79 -16.60
N ALA A 527 2.63 -20.11 -15.78
CA ALA A 527 2.91 -20.50 -14.40
C ALA A 527 3.10 -19.24 -13.55
N LEU A 528 2.77 -19.35 -12.25
CA LEU A 528 3.00 -18.29 -11.27
C LEU A 528 4.47 -18.17 -10.90
N VAL A 529 5.15 -19.31 -10.84
CA VAL A 529 6.56 -19.40 -10.44
C VAL A 529 7.41 -20.12 -11.48
N ASP A 530 8.72 -19.91 -11.44
CA ASP A 530 9.71 -20.71 -12.15
C ASP A 530 10.14 -21.97 -11.37
N SER A 531 11.16 -22.69 -11.85
CA SER A 531 11.65 -23.92 -11.22
C SER A 531 12.38 -23.68 -9.89
N GLU A 532 12.75 -22.44 -9.59
CA GLU A 532 13.36 -22.00 -8.34
C GLU A 532 12.33 -21.33 -7.40
N GLY A 533 11.03 -21.35 -7.77
CA GLY A 533 9.94 -20.79 -6.99
C GLY A 533 9.85 -19.26 -7.05
N GLN A 534 10.52 -18.62 -8.00
CA GLN A 534 10.52 -17.17 -8.18
C GLN A 534 9.36 -16.74 -9.08
N ASP A 535 8.84 -15.52 -8.88
CA ASP A 535 7.75 -14.96 -9.68
C ASP A 535 8.07 -15.02 -11.18
N ARG A 536 7.15 -15.60 -11.98
CA ARG A 536 7.31 -15.73 -13.43
C ARG A 536 6.64 -14.61 -14.23
N GLY A 537 5.96 -13.69 -13.56
CA GLY A 537 5.27 -12.57 -14.20
C GLY A 537 3.83 -12.88 -14.62
N LEU A 538 3.16 -13.83 -13.97
CA LEU A 538 1.71 -14.06 -14.11
C LEU A 538 0.96 -13.26 -13.04
N ARG A 539 -0.15 -12.62 -13.43
CA ARG A 539 -1.01 -11.80 -12.56
C ARG A 539 -2.47 -12.18 -12.79
N PHE A 540 -3.25 -12.12 -11.71
CA PHE A 540 -4.69 -12.20 -11.73
C PHE A 540 -5.24 -10.79 -11.65
N VAL A 541 -5.98 -10.36 -12.68
CA VAL A 541 -6.43 -8.98 -12.83
C VAL A 541 -7.84 -9.00 -13.40
N ASP A 542 -8.79 -8.31 -12.76
CA ASP A 542 -10.10 -8.06 -13.36
C ASP A 542 -9.97 -6.97 -14.43
N LEU A 543 -9.83 -7.38 -15.70
CA LEU A 543 -9.67 -6.43 -16.81
C LEU A 543 -11.01 -5.91 -17.32
N GLU A 544 -12.09 -6.66 -17.12
CA GLU A 544 -13.43 -6.32 -17.63
C GLU A 544 -14.29 -5.56 -16.61
N GLY A 545 -13.86 -5.52 -15.35
CA GLY A 545 -14.63 -4.93 -14.24
C GLY A 545 -15.84 -5.79 -13.85
N ASP A 546 -15.81 -7.10 -14.15
CA ASP A 546 -16.92 -8.02 -13.89
C ASP A 546 -16.74 -8.82 -12.58
N GLY A 547 -15.65 -8.58 -11.86
CA GLY A 547 -15.28 -9.27 -10.63
C GLY A 547 -14.48 -10.55 -10.84
N HIS A 548 -14.41 -11.10 -12.06
CA HIS A 548 -13.63 -12.30 -12.34
C HIS A 548 -12.18 -11.96 -12.69
N SER A 549 -11.24 -12.71 -12.10
CA SER A 549 -9.81 -12.50 -12.35
C SER A 549 -9.37 -13.11 -13.68
N ASP A 550 -8.96 -12.27 -14.62
CA ASP A 550 -8.27 -12.68 -15.86
C ASP A 550 -6.79 -12.96 -15.61
N LEU A 551 -6.16 -13.69 -16.52
CA LEU A 551 -4.72 -13.95 -16.50
C LEU A 551 -3.99 -12.95 -17.38
N VAL A 552 -3.04 -12.22 -16.80
CA VAL A 552 -2.05 -11.42 -17.54
C VAL A 552 -0.66 -11.98 -17.26
N PHE A 553 0.03 -12.42 -18.32
CA PHE A 553 1.39 -12.92 -18.27
C PHE A 553 2.28 -12.13 -19.20
N SER A 554 3.46 -11.73 -18.74
CA SER A 554 4.47 -11.14 -19.62
C SER A 554 5.87 -11.39 -19.08
N GLY A 555 6.62 -12.25 -19.77
CA GLY A 555 7.99 -12.62 -19.41
C GLY A 555 8.95 -12.49 -20.60
N PRO A 556 10.17 -13.03 -20.49
CA PRO A 556 11.22 -12.89 -21.50
C PRO A 556 10.83 -13.43 -22.87
N ASP A 557 10.07 -14.53 -22.91
CA ASP A 557 9.81 -15.26 -24.15
C ASP A 557 8.52 -14.83 -24.86
N ARG A 558 7.48 -14.43 -24.10
CA ARG A 558 6.16 -14.09 -24.64
C ARG A 558 5.30 -13.25 -23.70
N SER A 559 4.20 -12.73 -24.24
CA SER A 559 3.10 -12.09 -23.50
C SER A 559 1.79 -12.79 -23.79
N ALA A 560 0.94 -12.93 -22.79
CA ALA A 560 -0.34 -13.61 -22.88
C ALA A 560 -1.41 -12.95 -21.99
N VAL A 561 -2.64 -12.87 -22.50
CA VAL A 561 -3.82 -12.41 -21.78
C VAL A 561 -4.97 -13.37 -22.08
N TYR A 562 -5.54 -13.93 -21.03
CA TYR A 562 -6.66 -14.88 -21.12
C TYR A 562 -7.75 -14.48 -20.14
N ALA A 563 -8.94 -14.19 -20.65
CA ALA A 563 -10.06 -13.85 -19.80
C ALA A 563 -10.73 -15.09 -19.21
N PHE A 564 -11.19 -14.98 -17.97
CA PHE A 564 -11.95 -16.04 -17.32
C PHE A 564 -13.32 -16.17 -17.98
N ALA A 565 -13.75 -17.40 -18.24
CA ALA A 565 -15.04 -17.65 -18.90
C ALA A 565 -16.10 -18.16 -17.92
N SER A 566 -15.77 -19.18 -17.12
CA SER A 566 -16.63 -19.81 -16.13
C SER A 566 -15.84 -20.86 -15.33
N LEU A 567 -16.40 -21.38 -14.23
CA LEU A 567 -15.81 -22.55 -13.55
C LEU A 567 -15.85 -23.83 -14.41
N GLN A 568 -16.66 -23.89 -15.47
CA GLN A 568 -16.73 -25.04 -16.37
C GLN A 568 -15.63 -24.99 -17.45
N ASP A 569 -15.29 -23.79 -17.92
CA ASP A 569 -14.39 -23.57 -19.06
C ASP A 569 -13.03 -22.97 -18.68
N GLY A 570 -12.90 -22.39 -17.48
CA GLY A 570 -11.69 -21.73 -16.99
C GLY A 570 -11.31 -20.50 -17.82
N TRP A 571 -10.01 -20.24 -17.95
CA TRP A 571 -9.47 -19.14 -18.79
C TRP A 571 -9.42 -19.51 -20.28
N ALA A 572 -10.56 -19.91 -20.86
CA ALA A 572 -10.65 -20.34 -22.25
C ALA A 572 -10.60 -19.20 -23.28
N ARG A 573 -10.85 -17.95 -22.84
CA ARG A 573 -11.04 -16.81 -23.76
C ARG A 573 -9.71 -16.09 -24.00
N ARG A 574 -8.97 -16.53 -25.03
CA ARG A 574 -7.68 -15.93 -25.41
C ARG A 574 -7.84 -14.54 -26.02
N LEU A 575 -7.28 -13.53 -25.36
CA LEU A 575 -7.25 -12.14 -25.82
C LEU A 575 -5.91 -11.78 -26.49
N LEU A 576 -4.81 -12.30 -25.94
CA LEU A 576 -3.44 -12.12 -26.47
C LEU A 576 -2.62 -13.39 -26.16
N ASP A 577 -1.79 -13.85 -27.10
CA ASP A 577 -0.70 -14.81 -26.84
C ASP A 577 0.31 -14.69 -27.99
N VAL A 578 1.36 -13.90 -27.76
CA VAL A 578 2.30 -13.49 -28.79
C VAL A 578 3.74 -13.61 -28.30
N PRO A 579 4.69 -14.02 -29.17
CA PRO A 579 6.11 -14.06 -28.81
C PRO A 579 6.63 -12.66 -28.47
N ARG A 580 7.72 -12.57 -27.70
CA ARG A 580 8.35 -11.30 -27.31
C ARG A 580 8.73 -10.40 -28.50
N THR A 581 8.99 -10.97 -29.67
CA THR A 581 9.33 -10.23 -30.89
C THR A 581 8.13 -9.55 -31.56
N ASP A 582 6.91 -9.85 -31.14
CA ASP A 582 5.70 -9.25 -31.69
C ASP A 582 5.49 -7.82 -31.17
N ALA A 583 4.99 -6.93 -32.04
CA ALA A 583 4.71 -5.54 -31.68
C ALA A 583 3.59 -5.40 -30.64
N ALA A 584 2.70 -6.39 -30.53
CA ALA A 584 1.62 -6.43 -29.54
C ALA A 584 2.09 -6.98 -28.17
N ALA A 585 3.35 -7.40 -28.02
CA ALA A 585 3.85 -7.91 -26.75
C ALA A 585 3.79 -6.84 -25.66
N LEU A 586 3.21 -7.19 -24.50
CA LEU A 586 3.11 -6.31 -23.34
C LEU A 586 4.49 -6.08 -22.74
N PRO A 587 4.75 -4.94 -22.06
CA PRO A 587 5.96 -4.80 -21.28
C PRO A 587 6.15 -6.00 -20.33
N MET A 588 7.39 -6.44 -20.12
CA MET A 588 7.66 -7.55 -19.21
C MET A 588 7.15 -7.21 -17.81
N ILE A 589 6.56 -8.17 -17.12
CA ILE A 589 6.24 -8.06 -15.69
C ILE A 589 7.47 -8.48 -14.88
N VAL A 590 8.12 -9.57 -15.31
CA VAL A 590 9.40 -10.05 -14.79
C VAL A 590 10.43 -10.07 -15.92
N ARG A 591 11.63 -9.56 -15.65
CA ARG A 591 12.73 -9.48 -16.61
C ARG A 591 13.42 -10.84 -16.80
N ALA A 592 14.28 -10.93 -17.81
CA ALA A 592 15.05 -12.16 -18.11
C ALA A 592 16.00 -12.59 -16.99
N ASP A 593 16.41 -11.66 -16.12
CA ASP A 593 17.24 -11.94 -14.94
C ASP A 593 16.41 -12.31 -13.70
N GLY A 594 15.09 -12.43 -13.82
CA GLY A 594 14.17 -12.72 -12.71
C GLY A 594 13.74 -11.48 -11.91
N SER A 595 14.29 -10.29 -12.21
CA SER A 595 13.95 -9.08 -11.45
C SER A 595 12.55 -8.53 -11.79
N ASN A 596 11.90 -7.94 -10.79
CA ASN A 596 10.60 -7.28 -10.92
C ASN A 596 10.72 -6.08 -11.87
N ASN A 597 9.91 -5.99 -12.93
CA ASN A 597 10.06 -4.90 -13.91
C ASN A 597 9.37 -3.58 -13.52
N GLY A 598 8.61 -3.53 -12.43
CA GLY A 598 7.91 -2.33 -11.97
C GLY A 598 6.50 -2.19 -12.54
N VAL A 599 5.85 -3.32 -12.84
CA VAL A 599 4.47 -3.36 -13.33
C VAL A 599 3.47 -3.48 -12.19
N TRP A 600 2.39 -2.71 -12.26
CA TRP A 600 1.17 -2.90 -11.45
C TRP A 600 -0.09 -2.64 -12.29
N PHE A 601 -1.25 -2.95 -11.73
CA PHE A 601 -2.54 -2.81 -12.42
C PHE A 601 -3.45 -1.89 -11.63
N ARG A 602 -4.09 -0.95 -12.32
CA ARG A 602 -5.04 -0.02 -11.71
C ARG A 602 -6.04 0.47 -12.75
N HIS A 603 -7.32 0.53 -12.36
CA HIS A 603 -8.43 0.89 -13.24
C HIS A 603 -8.48 0.01 -14.51
N CYS A 604 -8.28 -1.30 -14.35
CA CYS A 604 -8.21 -2.28 -15.45
C CYS A 604 -7.07 -2.06 -16.47
N ASP A 605 -6.17 -1.10 -16.21
CA ASP A 605 -5.04 -0.77 -17.07
C ASP A 605 -3.72 -1.24 -16.43
N MET A 606 -2.73 -1.51 -17.28
CA MET A 606 -1.38 -1.87 -16.89
C MET A 606 -0.48 -0.63 -16.86
N TRP A 607 0.27 -0.48 -15.78
CA TRP A 607 1.18 0.63 -15.54
C TRP A 607 2.59 0.09 -15.31
N LEU A 608 3.59 0.83 -15.79
CA LEU A 608 5.00 0.48 -15.65
C LEU A 608 5.83 1.71 -15.28
N GLN A 609 6.61 1.60 -14.21
CA GLN A 609 7.60 2.59 -13.81
C GLN A 609 8.90 1.88 -13.45
N ASN A 610 9.98 2.18 -14.18
CA ASN A 610 11.32 1.67 -13.89
C ASN A 610 12.40 2.61 -14.47
N GLU A 611 13.67 2.17 -14.42
CA GLU A 611 14.80 2.96 -14.89
C GLU A 611 14.78 3.26 -16.40
N ASP A 612 14.03 2.48 -17.19
CA ASP A 612 13.89 2.67 -18.63
C ASP A 612 12.74 3.62 -18.97
N THR A 613 11.78 3.83 -18.05
CA THR A 613 10.64 4.75 -18.26
C THR A 613 10.89 6.12 -17.63
N GLY A 614 11.48 6.17 -16.44
CA GLY A 614 11.74 7.40 -15.72
C GLY A 614 12.68 8.30 -16.49
N GLY A 615 12.16 9.37 -17.07
CA GLY A 615 12.93 10.32 -17.87
C GLY A 615 12.93 10.06 -19.38
N ALA A 616 12.54 8.86 -19.83
CA ALA A 616 12.40 8.54 -21.25
C ALA A 616 10.96 8.71 -21.77
N THR A 617 9.97 8.49 -20.90
CA THR A 617 8.54 8.53 -21.26
C THR A 617 7.86 9.83 -20.80
N PRO A 618 6.77 10.26 -21.45
CA PRO A 618 5.85 11.25 -20.86
C PRO A 618 5.40 10.79 -19.48
N PHE A 619 5.38 11.70 -18.51
CA PHE A 619 4.92 11.43 -17.13
C PHE A 619 5.70 10.34 -16.35
N HIS A 620 6.83 9.88 -16.89
CA HIS A 620 7.74 8.90 -16.25
C HIS A 620 7.20 7.46 -16.15
N VAL A 621 6.03 7.20 -16.71
CA VAL A 621 5.34 5.90 -16.71
C VAL A 621 4.99 5.44 -18.13
N ASP A 622 4.99 4.14 -18.37
CA ASP A 622 4.33 3.52 -19.54
C ASP A 622 2.94 3.03 -19.10
N HIS A 623 1.92 3.36 -19.89
CA HIS A 623 0.52 3.06 -19.65
C HIS A 623 -0.04 2.23 -20.80
N ARG A 624 -0.60 1.08 -20.48
CA ARG A 624 -1.19 0.15 -21.45
C ARG A 624 -2.61 -0.20 -21.05
N ARG A 625 -3.55 0.18 -21.92
CA ARG A 625 -4.91 -0.33 -21.87
C ARG A 625 -4.97 -1.71 -22.52
N LEU A 626 -5.38 -2.73 -21.76
CA LEU A 626 -5.40 -4.11 -22.23
C LEU A 626 -6.70 -4.48 -22.94
N LEU A 627 -7.83 -3.84 -22.58
CA LEU A 627 -9.13 -4.03 -23.22
C LEU A 627 -9.67 -2.71 -23.79
N GLY A 628 -10.31 -2.78 -24.96
CA GLY A 628 -10.68 -1.61 -25.77
C GLY A 628 -11.79 -0.70 -25.24
N GLN A 629 -12.40 -0.97 -24.07
CA GLN A 629 -13.42 -0.12 -23.48
C GLN A 629 -13.11 0.18 -22.00
N PRO A 630 -13.19 1.45 -21.56
CA PRO A 630 -13.08 1.78 -20.15
C PRO A 630 -14.32 1.26 -19.39
N PRO A 631 -14.20 0.97 -18.08
CA PRO A 631 -15.38 0.83 -17.23
C PRO A 631 -16.24 2.10 -17.33
N ALA A 632 -17.56 1.95 -17.25
CA ALA A 632 -18.47 3.10 -17.24
C ALA A 632 -18.09 4.04 -16.07
N PRO A 633 -18.07 5.37 -16.26
CA PRO A 633 -17.78 6.29 -15.18
C PRO A 633 -18.79 6.07 -14.03
N GLU A 634 -18.31 6.19 -12.79
CA GLU A 634 -19.19 6.16 -11.62
C GLU A 634 -20.35 7.14 -11.81
N PRO A 635 -21.60 6.73 -11.52
CA PRO A 635 -22.73 7.64 -11.62
C PRO A 635 -22.51 8.83 -10.68
N GLU A 636 -22.65 10.05 -11.21
CA GLU A 636 -22.65 11.25 -10.37
C GLU A 636 -23.69 11.10 -9.26
N PRO A 637 -23.38 11.51 -8.01
CA PRO A 637 -24.34 11.46 -6.93
C PRO A 637 -25.56 12.31 -7.32
N THR A 638 -26.70 11.65 -7.51
CA THR A 638 -27.98 12.30 -7.79
C THR A 638 -28.20 13.42 -6.77
N PRO A 639 -28.52 14.66 -7.19
CA PRO A 639 -28.87 15.71 -6.26
C PRO A 639 -30.04 15.23 -5.40
N ALA A 640 -29.85 15.18 -4.08
CA ALA A 640 -30.93 14.86 -3.17
C ALA A 640 -32.06 15.88 -3.42
N ALA A 641 -33.22 15.39 -3.82
CA ALA A 641 -34.42 16.20 -3.92
C ALA A 641 -34.67 16.83 -2.54
N SER A 642 -34.77 18.17 -2.52
CA SER A 642 -35.07 18.91 -1.31
C SER A 642 -36.31 18.35 -0.62
N ARG A 643 -36.16 17.95 0.64
CA ARG A 643 -37.27 17.78 1.58
C ARG A 643 -37.01 18.61 2.81
#